data_AF-A0A4C1W6J2-F1
#
_entry.id   AF-A0A4C1W6J2-F1
#
_cell.length_a   1.000
_cell.length_b   1.000
_cell.length_c   1.000
_cell.angle_alpha   90.00
_cell.angle_beta   90.00
_cell.angle_gamma   90.00
#
_symmetry.space_group_name_H-M   'P 1'
#
loop_
_entity.id
_entity.type
_entity.pdbx_description
1 polymer ?
#
loop_
_entity_poly.entity_id
_entity_poly.type
_entity_poly.pdbx_seq_one_letter_code
_entity_poly.pdbx_strand_id
1 'polypeptide(L)'
;MRQCDWSSAGSAAILVPNSRRIMRYELGAPGHAPRLVFAEELHEVRVAPELPLGLRARAWHRLEALDPSSVATATTAALSAATLLDALRIAEEEQARPLRAYRLQPSHIAHVSNASLHDKREMEEAVADVEEAEEGTVAAARAHLRLVAVLRAVPAATLNTLLERTAQHRPHRLGALLDAVAGANTPTAHTVAAAFLQLGADAPLPLAERYLAALPAARPPHEAVAMDVLRLAENERTPSQLAQAARLSVGAMAAYAESPLAVSLIGGLSRLLAKCSDAECRALLIRALGNSRREEVLSILLDYAASVEPAPAAAALHALLTLSRHLRLPDLDRIANIALGLDIPRPLHVRAVAIDALLSGAAMVAEHRELSVLPPIIYRFWKELEVRGPAVLRHTTWTRLELLAEQNDAARVFLKEALWMRSNLGVWTANIERMAASGTVRRALGGAVAECPLWLESTQLVLGGALRRGAVAVRASKLKTLCDILELEVTTQGLQNIVGGGDFDSDDDDNDGDVNLELEAEGPSAWLAVSIAGERWRPLTLFQSQAELLGHVWAGTASEPVTVVAIARAFHAAPPAMLPLLTGGTLIWEARSALALRLDAQLQVSLWNRVAQTLVELRAGGAVELKLETHTVGLVLRAEGTGGAEPALDVDANIDFYDRPTLCVMPQLQTLLTVERGGQAGVMLYDVSGHRRDDKTERARVIKIYIKATAPATLLYVGMNGVGVELLRSLGLFVVHQLGTPTGESLEMPSKKDNRAKHSSLKMHAATFAAISTTIAVPLTDFGKKREFD
;
A
#
# COMPACT_ATOMS: atom_id res chain seq x y z
N MET A 1 -18.51 -10.69 -22.65
CA MET A 1 -18.14 -10.57 -21.23
C MET A 1 -16.81 -11.27 -21.03
N ARG A 2 -15.70 -10.53 -21.04
CA ARG A 2 -14.40 -11.01 -20.57
C ARG A 2 -14.13 -10.27 -19.27
N GLN A 3 -14.17 -11.00 -18.16
CA GLN A 3 -13.77 -10.50 -16.84
C GLN A 3 -12.28 -10.15 -16.95
N CYS A 4 -11.96 -8.86 -16.86
CA CYS A 4 -10.57 -8.44 -16.71
C CYS A 4 -10.19 -8.78 -15.27
N ASP A 5 -9.27 -9.72 -15.11
CA ASP A 5 -8.75 -10.20 -13.84
C ASP A 5 -7.79 -9.15 -13.28
N TRP A 6 -8.29 -8.30 -12.37
CA TRP A 6 -7.52 -7.22 -11.72
C TRP A 6 -7.12 -7.61 -10.28
N SER A 7 -6.71 -8.86 -10.07
CA SER A 7 -6.45 -9.46 -8.76
C SER A 7 -5.04 -9.23 -8.18
N SER A 8 -4.18 -8.44 -8.83
CA SER A 8 -2.80 -8.17 -8.39
C SER A 8 -2.53 -6.70 -8.09
N ALA A 9 -3.03 -6.17 -6.96
CA ALA A 9 -2.57 -4.86 -6.49
C ALA A 9 -2.62 -4.72 -4.97
N GLY A 10 -1.52 -5.11 -4.31
CA GLY A 10 -1.17 -4.62 -2.98
C GLY A 10 -0.63 -3.18 -3.03
N SER A 11 -1.32 -2.26 -3.70
CA SER A 11 -1.00 -0.83 -3.65
C SER A 11 -1.46 -0.26 -2.31
N ALA A 12 -0.58 0.49 -1.64
CA ALA A 12 -0.88 1.17 -0.38
C ALA A 12 -2.09 2.14 -0.51
N ALA A 13 -2.44 2.55 -1.73
CA ALA A 13 -3.73 3.15 -2.05
C ALA A 13 -4.64 2.12 -2.72
N ILE A 14 -5.73 1.72 -2.05
CA ILE A 14 -6.78 0.88 -2.64
C ILE A 14 -7.55 1.75 -3.65
N LEU A 15 -7.19 1.67 -4.93
CA LEU A 15 -7.94 2.33 -6.00
C LEU A 15 -9.10 1.43 -6.40
N VAL A 16 -10.32 1.93 -6.30
CA VAL A 16 -11.52 1.23 -6.76
C VAL A 16 -11.99 1.93 -8.03
N PRO A 17 -11.68 1.38 -9.23
CA PRO A 17 -12.22 1.91 -10.46
C PRO A 17 -13.68 1.48 -10.62
N ASN A 18 -14.53 2.43 -10.97
CA ASN A 18 -15.93 2.21 -11.32
C ASN A 18 -16.20 2.86 -12.68
N SER A 19 -16.64 2.06 -13.65
CA SER A 19 -16.97 2.53 -14.98
C SER A 19 -18.41 2.16 -15.30
N ARG A 20 -19.22 3.16 -15.65
CA ARG A 20 -20.63 3.01 -16.00
C ARG A 20 -20.92 3.72 -17.30
N ARG A 21 -21.55 3.02 -18.23
CA ARG A 21 -22.08 3.57 -19.49
C ARG A 21 -23.57 3.33 -19.57
N ILE A 22 -24.34 4.37 -19.85
CA ILE A 22 -25.79 4.35 -19.99
C ILE A 22 -26.14 4.99 -21.33
N MET A 23 -26.98 4.33 -22.11
CA MET A 23 -27.58 4.91 -23.32
C MET A 23 -29.10 4.87 -23.17
N ARG A 24 -29.75 5.99 -23.45
CA ARG A 24 -31.20 6.16 -23.42
C ARG A 24 -31.65 6.60 -24.80
N TYR A 25 -32.66 5.92 -25.32
CA TYR A 25 -33.27 6.20 -26.61
C TYR A 25 -34.71 6.62 -26.36
N GLU A 26 -35.08 7.83 -26.79
CA GLU A 26 -36.48 8.21 -26.89
C GLU A 26 -36.96 7.88 -28.29
N LEU A 27 -37.87 6.91 -28.38
CA LEU A 27 -38.48 6.52 -29.63
C LEU A 27 -39.59 7.52 -29.99
N GLY A 28 -39.76 7.77 -31.29
CA GLY A 28 -40.97 8.42 -31.80
C GLY A 28 -42.20 7.53 -31.67
N ALA A 29 -43.27 7.85 -32.40
CA ALA A 29 -44.46 6.99 -32.51
C ALA A 29 -44.06 5.52 -32.85
N PRO A 30 -44.86 4.51 -32.46
CA PRO A 30 -44.52 3.11 -32.69
C PRO A 30 -44.11 2.85 -34.15
N GLY A 31 -42.91 2.32 -34.34
CA GLY A 31 -42.29 2.10 -35.67
C GLY A 31 -41.35 3.22 -36.18
N HIS A 32 -41.12 4.30 -35.42
CA HIS A 32 -40.29 5.43 -35.86
C HIS A 32 -38.84 5.36 -35.33
N ALA A 33 -37.94 6.02 -36.07
CA ALA A 33 -36.55 6.23 -35.72
C ALA A 33 -36.39 6.92 -34.33
N PRO A 34 -35.24 6.72 -33.65
CA PRO A 34 -34.98 7.40 -32.38
C PRO A 34 -35.03 8.92 -32.57
N ARG A 35 -35.87 9.60 -31.78
CA ARG A 35 -36.00 11.06 -31.76
C ARG A 35 -34.87 11.70 -30.96
N LEU A 36 -34.50 11.07 -29.85
CA LEU A 36 -33.42 11.51 -28.98
C LEU A 36 -32.54 10.32 -28.60
N VAL A 37 -31.22 10.50 -28.70
CA VAL A 37 -30.24 9.61 -28.11
C VAL A 37 -29.47 10.39 -27.06
N PHE A 38 -29.61 9.97 -25.80
CA PHE A 38 -28.81 10.48 -24.70
C PHE A 38 -27.90 9.37 -24.19
N ALA A 39 -26.58 9.54 -24.30
CA ALA A 39 -25.65 8.65 -23.65
C ALA A 39 -24.85 9.38 -22.59
N GLU A 40 -24.60 8.66 -21.50
CA GLU A 40 -23.77 9.09 -20.40
C GLU A 40 -22.73 8.01 -20.12
N GLU A 41 -21.50 8.46 -19.93
CA GLU A 41 -20.37 7.67 -19.52
C GLU A 41 -19.75 8.30 -18.28
N LEU A 42 -19.55 7.46 -17.27
CA LEU A 42 -19.06 7.84 -15.96
C LEU A 42 -17.90 6.91 -15.61
N HIS A 43 -16.72 7.50 -15.46
CA HIS A 43 -15.52 6.85 -14.94
C HIS A 43 -15.18 7.48 -13.60
N GLU A 44 -15.02 6.67 -12.58
CA GLU A 44 -14.74 7.09 -11.23
C GLU A 44 -13.60 6.25 -10.66
N VAL A 45 -12.62 6.92 -10.05
CA VAL A 45 -11.54 6.29 -9.32
C VAL A 45 -11.56 6.87 -7.91
N ARG A 46 -11.78 6.02 -6.91
CA ARG A 46 -11.72 6.42 -5.50
C ARG A 46 -10.54 5.74 -4.82
N VAL A 47 -9.86 6.48 -3.96
CA VAL A 47 -8.91 5.93 -3.00
C VAL A 47 -9.73 5.48 -1.82
N ALA A 48 -10.16 4.21 -1.79
CA ALA A 48 -11.13 3.65 -0.85
C ALA A 48 -12.52 4.35 -0.86
N PRO A 49 -13.62 3.63 -0.55
CA PRO A 49 -14.97 4.19 -0.70
C PRO A 49 -15.33 5.33 0.27
N GLU A 50 -14.66 5.43 1.43
CA GLU A 50 -14.98 6.41 2.48
C GLU A 50 -13.97 7.54 2.63
N LEU A 51 -12.79 7.43 2.01
CA LEU A 51 -11.90 8.58 1.87
C LEU A 51 -12.47 9.46 0.75
N PRO A 52 -12.75 10.75 1.00
CA PRO A 52 -13.31 11.66 -0.01
C PRO A 52 -12.24 12.11 -1.02
N LEU A 53 -11.31 11.22 -1.38
CA LEU A 53 -10.29 11.41 -2.39
C LEU A 53 -10.62 10.51 -3.57
N GLY A 54 -11.09 11.14 -4.65
CA GLY A 54 -11.38 10.44 -5.89
C GLY A 54 -11.51 11.42 -7.03
N LEU A 55 -11.34 10.89 -8.24
CA LEU A 55 -11.53 11.63 -9.48
C LEU A 55 -12.69 11.02 -10.25
N ARG A 56 -13.49 11.89 -10.86
CA ARG A 56 -14.67 11.52 -11.62
C ARG A 56 -14.64 12.17 -12.99
N ALA A 57 -14.57 11.36 -14.04
CA ALA A 57 -14.79 11.77 -15.42
C ALA A 57 -16.25 11.49 -15.80
N ARG A 58 -16.98 12.52 -16.24
CA ARG A 58 -18.33 12.36 -16.78
C ARG A 58 -18.36 12.89 -18.21
N ALA A 59 -18.59 12.02 -19.17
CA ALA A 59 -18.82 12.36 -20.56
C ALA A 59 -20.28 12.09 -20.91
N TRP A 60 -20.90 12.95 -21.70
CA TRP A 60 -22.26 12.70 -22.18
C TRP A 60 -22.41 13.24 -23.61
N HIS A 61 -23.26 12.58 -24.39
CA HIS A 61 -23.66 13.06 -25.71
C HIS A 61 -25.18 13.09 -25.81
N ARG A 62 -25.69 14.11 -26.49
CA ARG A 62 -27.09 14.27 -26.82
C ARG A 62 -27.20 14.44 -28.34
N LEU A 63 -27.85 13.49 -28.99
CA LEU A 63 -28.20 13.55 -30.40
C LEU A 63 -29.71 13.73 -30.50
N GLU A 64 -30.15 14.80 -31.14
CA GLU A 64 -31.57 15.12 -31.31
C GLU A 64 -31.88 15.20 -32.79
N ALA A 65 -32.89 14.44 -33.22
CA ALA A 65 -33.40 14.55 -34.58
C ALA A 65 -34.12 15.90 -34.73
N LEU A 66 -33.55 16.77 -35.57
CA LEU A 66 -34.23 17.99 -36.00
C LEU A 66 -35.40 17.64 -36.92
N ASP A 67 -36.44 18.49 -36.94
CA ASP A 67 -37.62 18.24 -37.77
C ASP A 67 -37.21 18.01 -39.23
N PRO A 68 -37.71 16.94 -39.88
CA PRO A 68 -37.32 16.56 -41.23
C PRO A 68 -37.66 17.63 -42.29
N SER A 69 -38.54 18.58 -41.97
CA SER A 69 -38.84 19.76 -42.79
C SER A 69 -37.69 20.77 -42.89
N SER A 70 -36.61 20.59 -42.12
CA SER A 70 -35.45 21.49 -42.09
C SER A 70 -34.21 20.96 -42.85
N VAL A 71 -34.26 19.74 -43.38
CA VAL A 71 -33.11 19.10 -44.06
C VAL A 71 -33.27 19.20 -45.57
N ALA A 72 -32.31 19.85 -46.24
CA ALA A 72 -32.26 19.92 -47.69
C ALA A 72 -32.20 18.49 -48.28
N THR A 73 -33.07 18.22 -49.26
CA THR A 73 -33.15 16.94 -49.99
C THR A 73 -31.79 16.57 -50.58
N ALA A 74 -31.18 15.51 -50.05
CA ALA A 74 -29.97 14.93 -50.61
C ALA A 74 -30.23 14.39 -52.03
N THR A 75 -29.21 14.45 -52.89
CA THR A 75 -29.25 13.97 -54.27
C THR A 75 -29.72 12.52 -54.36
N THR A 76 -30.72 12.29 -55.19
CA THR A 76 -31.47 11.03 -55.32
C THR A 76 -30.70 9.92 -56.05
N ALA A 77 -29.62 10.25 -56.76
CA ALA A 77 -28.87 9.30 -57.59
C ALA A 77 -28.10 8.26 -56.74
N ALA A 78 -27.34 8.69 -55.72
CA ALA A 78 -26.59 7.79 -54.84
C ALA A 78 -27.50 6.85 -54.02
N LEU A 79 -28.71 7.31 -53.65
CA LEU A 79 -29.71 6.53 -52.91
C LEU A 79 -30.37 5.43 -53.75
N SER A 80 -30.28 5.52 -55.09
CA SER A 80 -30.87 4.57 -56.04
C SER A 80 -29.90 3.48 -56.50
N ALA A 81 -28.65 3.51 -56.05
CA ALA A 81 -27.63 2.55 -56.47
C ALA A 81 -27.87 1.15 -55.90
N ALA A 82 -27.57 0.12 -56.69
CA ALA A 82 -27.83 -1.28 -56.33
C ALA A 82 -26.88 -1.82 -55.23
N THR A 83 -25.70 -1.21 -55.06
CA THR A 83 -24.74 -1.60 -54.03
C THR A 83 -24.22 -0.38 -53.26
N LEU A 84 -23.83 -0.61 -52.00
CA LEU A 84 -23.24 0.43 -51.14
C LEU A 84 -21.95 1.01 -51.75
N LEU A 85 -21.16 0.19 -52.45
CA LEU A 85 -19.93 0.62 -53.13
C LEU A 85 -20.24 1.55 -54.31
N ASP A 86 -21.27 1.24 -55.10
CA ASP A 86 -21.71 2.10 -56.21
C ASP A 86 -22.30 3.42 -55.69
N ALA A 87 -23.08 3.37 -54.60
CA ALA A 87 -23.62 4.55 -53.92
C ALA A 87 -22.50 5.47 -53.42
N LEU A 88 -21.46 4.89 -52.80
CA LEU A 88 -20.28 5.63 -52.31
C LEU A 88 -19.49 6.25 -53.46
N ARG A 89 -19.30 5.54 -54.58
CA ARG A 89 -18.59 6.07 -55.76
C ARG A 89 -19.32 7.24 -56.39
N ILE A 90 -20.65 7.14 -56.54
CA ILE A 90 -21.50 8.25 -57.03
C ILE A 90 -21.41 9.44 -56.06
N ALA A 91 -21.44 9.20 -54.75
CA ALA A 91 -21.31 10.26 -53.75
C ALA A 91 -19.91 10.92 -53.75
N GLU A 92 -18.83 10.17 -54.00
CA GLU A 92 -17.47 10.71 -54.16
C GLU A 92 -17.35 11.62 -55.39
N GLU A 93 -17.93 11.20 -56.51
CA GLU A 93 -17.99 11.97 -57.76
C GLU A 93 -18.82 13.26 -57.58
N GLU A 94 -19.96 13.18 -56.88
CA GLU A 94 -20.83 14.34 -56.61
C GLU A 94 -20.22 15.33 -55.60
N GLN A 95 -19.48 14.86 -54.58
CA GLN A 95 -18.90 15.72 -53.53
C GLN A 95 -17.47 16.21 -53.84
N ALA A 96 -16.87 15.76 -54.94
CA ALA A 96 -15.50 16.06 -55.35
C ALA A 96 -14.45 15.84 -54.25
N ARG A 97 -14.69 14.87 -53.34
CA ARG A 97 -13.80 14.50 -52.24
C ARG A 97 -13.83 12.98 -52.03
N PRO A 98 -12.67 12.32 -51.87
CA PRO A 98 -12.62 10.89 -51.61
C PRO A 98 -13.22 10.58 -50.23
N LEU A 99 -14.19 9.67 -50.19
CA LEU A 99 -14.82 9.15 -48.99
C LEU A 99 -13.96 8.00 -48.46
N ARG A 100 -13.07 8.34 -47.51
CA ARG A 100 -12.23 7.32 -46.87
C ARG A 100 -13.01 6.58 -45.79
N ALA A 101 -13.04 5.26 -45.90
CA ALA A 101 -13.46 4.40 -44.79
C ALA A 101 -12.40 4.45 -43.68
N TYR A 102 -12.69 5.18 -42.61
CA TYR A 102 -11.86 5.16 -41.40
C TYR A 102 -12.28 3.98 -40.54
N ARG A 103 -11.32 3.12 -40.19
CA ARG A 103 -11.51 2.18 -39.09
C ARG A 103 -11.49 3.00 -37.81
N LEU A 104 -12.53 2.88 -36.97
CA LEU A 104 -12.52 3.42 -35.61
C LEU A 104 -11.45 2.66 -34.81
N GLN A 105 -10.20 3.10 -34.92
CA GLN A 105 -9.13 2.69 -34.05
C GLN A 105 -8.94 3.79 -33.00
N PRO A 106 -8.76 3.45 -31.71
CA PRO A 106 -8.32 4.45 -30.76
C PRO A 106 -7.05 5.07 -31.31
N SER A 107 -7.03 6.40 -31.48
CA SER A 107 -5.80 7.07 -31.85
C SER A 107 -4.76 6.73 -30.79
N HIS A 108 -3.65 6.13 -31.20
CA HIS A 108 -2.45 6.10 -30.39
C HIS A 108 -2.05 7.56 -30.19
N ILE A 109 -2.56 8.18 -29.13
CA ILE A 109 -1.90 9.35 -28.58
C ILE A 109 -0.59 8.77 -28.08
N ALA A 110 0.48 8.97 -28.87
CA ALA A 110 1.82 8.82 -28.36
C ALA A 110 1.81 9.60 -27.06
N HIS A 111 1.94 8.89 -25.94
CA HIS A 111 1.86 9.46 -24.61
C HIS A 111 2.73 10.71 -24.63
N VAL A 112 2.13 11.91 -24.66
CA VAL A 112 2.85 13.16 -24.39
C VAL A 112 3.05 13.22 -22.87
N SER A 113 3.47 12.11 -22.27
CA SER A 113 4.15 12.12 -20.99
C SER A 113 5.62 12.34 -21.35
N ASN A 114 6.14 13.49 -20.95
CA ASN A 114 7.55 13.93 -20.99
C ASN A 114 7.88 15.10 -21.92
N ALA A 115 6.92 15.73 -22.60
CA ALA A 115 7.19 16.99 -23.31
C ALA A 115 7.22 18.18 -22.33
N SER A 116 8.21 18.19 -21.42
CA SER A 116 8.83 19.36 -20.77
C SER A 116 9.75 19.01 -19.59
N LEU A 117 9.93 17.72 -19.22
CA LEU A 117 10.81 17.29 -18.12
C LEU A 117 12.33 17.38 -18.43
N HIS A 118 12.72 18.27 -19.35
CA HIS A 118 14.09 18.73 -19.51
C HIS A 118 14.34 20.08 -18.82
N ASP A 119 13.34 20.63 -18.12
CA ASP A 119 13.57 21.83 -17.33
C ASP A 119 14.44 21.47 -16.11
N LYS A 120 15.72 21.83 -16.22
CA LYS A 120 16.71 21.73 -15.13
C LYS A 120 16.16 22.33 -13.83
N ARG A 121 15.30 23.34 -13.92
CA ARG A 121 14.66 23.97 -12.77
C ARG A 121 13.70 23.03 -12.02
N GLU A 122 12.86 22.29 -12.72
CA GLU A 122 11.93 21.32 -12.09
C GLU A 122 12.71 20.21 -11.37
N MET A 123 13.84 19.79 -11.94
CA MET A 123 14.73 18.82 -11.29
C MET A 123 15.37 19.40 -10.02
N GLU A 124 15.89 20.63 -10.07
CA GLU A 124 16.50 21.30 -8.92
C GLU A 124 15.48 21.53 -7.79
N GLU A 125 14.26 21.92 -8.12
CA GLU A 125 13.14 22.04 -7.16
C GLU A 125 12.78 20.69 -6.54
N ALA A 126 12.64 19.62 -7.34
CA ALA A 126 12.32 18.29 -6.83
C ALA A 126 13.42 17.70 -5.93
N VAL A 127 14.69 18.01 -6.22
CA VAL A 127 15.82 17.64 -5.36
C VAL A 127 15.78 18.42 -4.05
N ALA A 128 15.55 19.74 -4.11
CA ALA A 128 15.43 20.58 -2.93
C ALA A 128 14.31 20.10 -2.00
N ASP A 129 13.13 19.77 -2.55
CA ASP A 129 12.00 19.21 -1.79
C ASP A 129 12.42 17.96 -0.97
N VAL A 130 13.20 17.04 -1.56
CA VAL A 130 13.68 15.82 -0.88
C VAL A 130 14.78 16.13 0.16
N GLU A 131 15.63 17.11 -0.13
CA GLU A 131 16.71 17.53 0.77
C GLU A 131 16.22 18.39 1.95
N GLU A 132 15.02 18.96 1.87
CA GLU A 132 14.40 19.73 2.95
C GLU A 132 13.44 18.86 3.79
N ALA A 133 12.67 17.97 3.15
CA ALA A 133 11.66 17.17 3.84
C ALA A 133 12.24 16.23 4.90
N GLU A 134 11.59 16.13 6.05
CA GLU A 134 11.99 15.19 7.10
C GLU A 134 11.54 13.76 6.76
N GLU A 135 12.43 12.78 6.89
CA GLU A 135 12.10 11.37 6.62
C GLU A 135 10.98 10.88 7.54
N GLY A 136 10.07 10.05 7.02
CA GLY A 136 8.88 9.60 7.76
C GLY A 136 7.68 10.55 7.69
N THR A 137 7.73 11.63 6.89
CA THR A 137 6.63 12.59 6.70
C THR A 137 5.94 12.48 5.33
N VAL A 138 4.72 13.01 5.21
CA VAL A 138 3.97 13.17 3.95
C VAL A 138 4.74 14.08 3.00
N ALA A 139 5.41 15.11 3.53
CA ALA A 139 6.26 15.99 2.73
C ALA A 139 7.36 15.18 2.03
N ALA A 140 8.06 14.30 2.76
CA ALA A 140 9.08 13.43 2.17
C ALA A 140 8.50 12.47 1.15
N ALA A 141 7.33 11.89 1.41
CA ALA A 141 6.66 11.01 0.45
C ALA A 141 6.28 11.73 -0.85
N ARG A 142 5.75 12.96 -0.78
CA ARG A 142 5.43 13.77 -1.98
C ARG A 142 6.67 14.22 -2.72
N ALA A 143 7.68 14.71 -2.01
CA ALA A 143 8.96 15.10 -2.58
C ALA A 143 9.56 13.92 -3.38
N HIS A 144 9.50 12.73 -2.79
CA HIS A 144 9.96 11.50 -3.42
C HIS A 144 9.13 11.13 -4.67
N LEU A 145 7.80 11.27 -4.67
CA LEU A 145 6.96 11.07 -5.86
C LEU A 145 7.36 11.99 -7.02
N ARG A 146 7.55 13.27 -6.73
CA ARG A 146 7.96 14.28 -7.71
C ARG A 146 9.32 13.94 -8.30
N LEU A 147 10.30 13.66 -7.43
CA LEU A 147 11.66 13.36 -7.85
C LEU A 147 11.72 12.10 -8.71
N VAL A 148 11.02 11.02 -8.33
CA VAL A 148 10.95 9.78 -9.14
C VAL A 148 10.41 10.04 -10.55
N ALA A 149 9.40 10.90 -10.67
CA ALA A 149 8.83 11.25 -11.97
C ALA A 149 9.83 11.98 -12.87
N VAL A 150 10.64 12.88 -12.30
CA VAL A 150 11.71 13.58 -13.03
C VAL A 150 12.82 12.61 -13.41
N LEU A 151 13.32 11.82 -12.46
CA LEU A 151 14.47 10.93 -12.64
C LEU A 151 14.30 9.90 -13.76
N ARG A 152 13.08 9.51 -14.09
CA ARG A 152 12.81 8.60 -15.22
C ARG A 152 13.18 9.17 -16.58
N ALA A 153 13.21 10.49 -16.74
CA ALA A 153 13.50 11.17 -18.00
C ALA A 153 14.92 11.77 -18.04
N VAL A 154 15.67 11.70 -16.94
CA VAL A 154 16.98 12.38 -16.80
C VAL A 154 18.10 11.59 -17.51
N PRO A 155 18.99 12.27 -18.28
CA PRO A 155 20.18 11.64 -18.86
C PRO A 155 21.17 11.15 -17.80
N ALA A 156 21.92 10.09 -18.12
CA ALA A 156 22.91 9.48 -17.21
C ALA A 156 23.93 10.47 -16.65
N ALA A 157 24.45 11.37 -17.49
CA ALA A 157 25.45 12.35 -17.08
C ALA A 157 24.93 13.30 -15.99
N THR A 158 23.72 13.82 -16.17
CA THR A 158 23.06 14.70 -15.18
C THR A 158 22.83 13.96 -13.87
N LEU A 159 22.36 12.71 -13.93
CA LEU A 159 22.16 11.90 -12.73
C LEU A 159 23.47 11.64 -11.96
N ASN A 160 24.56 11.34 -12.68
CA ASN A 160 25.87 11.13 -12.03
C ASN A 160 26.35 12.40 -11.33
N THR A 161 26.26 13.56 -11.99
CA THR A 161 26.63 14.85 -11.36
C THR A 161 25.79 15.17 -10.14
N LEU A 162 24.50 14.77 -10.13
CA LEU A 162 23.62 14.96 -8.98
C LEU A 162 24.06 14.11 -7.80
N LEU A 163 24.34 12.82 -8.01
CA LEU A 163 24.81 11.91 -6.96
C LEU A 163 26.15 12.37 -6.37
N GLU A 164 27.12 12.73 -7.21
CA GLU A 164 28.43 13.23 -6.78
C GLU A 164 28.30 14.52 -5.97
N ARG A 165 27.47 15.47 -6.42
CA ARG A 165 27.23 16.74 -5.72
C ARG A 165 26.58 16.52 -4.36
N THR A 166 25.54 15.68 -4.28
CA THR A 166 24.87 15.37 -3.01
C THR A 166 25.80 14.63 -2.06
N ALA A 167 26.62 13.71 -2.55
CA ALA A 167 27.63 13.02 -1.73
C ALA A 167 28.65 13.99 -1.11
N GLN A 168 29.09 15.00 -1.87
CA GLN A 168 30.07 15.99 -1.41
C GLN A 168 29.49 17.03 -0.45
N HIS A 169 28.29 17.54 -0.74
CA HIS A 169 27.75 18.70 -0.01
C HIS A 169 26.66 18.35 1.00
N ARG A 170 25.95 17.22 0.83
CA ARG A 170 24.81 16.80 1.64
C ARG A 170 24.77 15.28 1.84
N PRO A 171 25.81 14.67 2.44
CA PRO A 171 25.92 13.21 2.56
C PRO A 171 24.75 12.57 3.32
N HIS A 172 24.15 13.27 4.29
CA HIS A 172 22.99 12.80 5.07
C HIS A 172 21.71 12.66 4.22
N ARG A 173 21.62 13.30 3.04
CA ARG A 173 20.48 13.18 2.12
C ARG A 173 20.70 12.18 0.99
N LEU A 174 21.92 11.66 0.86
CA LEU A 174 22.28 10.74 -0.22
C LEU A 174 21.41 9.47 -0.23
N GLY A 175 21.04 8.96 0.95
CA GLY A 175 20.13 7.82 1.07
C GLY A 175 18.76 8.08 0.45
N ALA A 176 18.11 9.22 0.77
CA ALA A 176 16.79 9.56 0.23
C ALA A 176 16.82 9.81 -1.29
N LEU A 177 17.93 10.35 -1.80
CA LEU A 177 18.15 10.48 -3.24
C LEU A 177 18.31 9.11 -3.91
N LEU A 178 19.12 8.21 -3.34
CA LEU A 178 19.30 6.85 -3.85
C LEU A 178 17.99 6.05 -3.85
N ASP A 179 17.14 6.24 -2.84
CA ASP A 179 15.79 5.67 -2.81
C ASP A 179 14.98 6.11 -4.04
N ALA A 180 15.04 7.41 -4.41
CA ALA A 180 14.31 7.94 -5.56
C ALA A 180 14.89 7.42 -6.89
N VAL A 181 16.21 7.27 -6.96
CA VAL A 181 16.89 6.65 -8.12
C VAL A 181 16.47 5.18 -8.28
N ALA A 182 16.34 4.45 -7.18
CA ALA A 182 15.79 3.09 -7.18
C ALA A 182 14.32 3.07 -7.64
N GLY A 183 13.50 3.99 -7.12
CA GLY A 183 12.08 4.15 -7.49
C GLY A 183 11.84 4.55 -8.96
N ALA A 184 12.81 5.19 -9.61
CA ALA A 184 12.76 5.49 -11.04
C ALA A 184 12.72 4.22 -11.89
N ASN A 185 13.45 3.18 -11.47
CA ASN A 185 13.45 1.84 -12.08
C ASN A 185 13.66 1.85 -13.61
N THR A 186 14.63 2.64 -14.06
CA THR A 186 15.10 2.64 -15.45
C THR A 186 16.49 2.01 -15.54
N PRO A 187 16.86 1.37 -16.66
CA PRO A 187 18.20 0.82 -16.85
C PRO A 187 19.29 1.88 -16.69
N THR A 188 19.04 3.11 -17.17
CA THR A 188 19.95 4.24 -17.04
C THR A 188 20.18 4.63 -15.59
N ALA A 189 19.10 4.79 -14.81
CA ALA A 189 19.19 5.14 -13.39
C ALA A 189 19.92 4.05 -12.59
N HIS A 190 19.63 2.77 -12.89
CA HIS A 190 20.28 1.65 -12.24
C HIS A 190 21.78 1.58 -12.56
N THR A 191 22.17 1.73 -13.83
CA THR A 191 23.58 1.67 -14.23
C THR A 191 24.41 2.78 -13.56
N VAL A 192 23.86 4.00 -13.50
CA VAL A 192 24.53 5.13 -12.84
C VAL A 192 24.65 4.89 -11.33
N ALA A 193 23.57 4.45 -10.67
CA ALA A 193 23.61 4.13 -9.25
C ALA A 193 24.58 2.98 -8.94
N ALA A 194 24.59 1.93 -9.77
CA ALA A 194 25.47 0.78 -9.61
C ALA A 194 26.95 1.15 -9.72
N ALA A 195 27.29 2.03 -10.68
CA ALA A 195 28.62 2.57 -10.83
C ALA A 195 29.03 3.48 -9.66
N PHE A 196 28.14 4.40 -9.26
CA PHE A 196 28.36 5.32 -8.14
C PHE A 196 28.57 4.58 -6.81
N LEU A 197 27.74 3.58 -6.53
CA LEU A 197 27.84 2.73 -5.35
C LEU A 197 28.89 1.62 -5.48
N GLN A 198 29.53 1.47 -6.64
CA GLN A 198 30.49 0.39 -6.91
C GLN A 198 29.92 -0.98 -6.52
N LEU A 199 28.67 -1.27 -6.90
CA LEU A 199 27.97 -2.50 -6.54
C LEU A 199 28.80 -3.72 -6.98
N GLY A 200 29.40 -4.39 -6.01
CA GLY A 200 30.53 -5.29 -6.22
C GLY A 200 31.41 -5.33 -4.97
N ALA A 201 32.73 -5.41 -5.13
CA ALA A 201 33.66 -5.63 -4.01
C ALA A 201 33.78 -4.45 -3.04
N ASP A 202 33.72 -3.20 -3.54
CA ASP A 202 34.08 -1.99 -2.77
C ASP A 202 32.86 -1.13 -2.40
N ALA A 203 31.67 -1.73 -2.35
CA ALA A 203 30.44 -0.99 -2.14
C ALA A 203 30.33 -0.39 -0.72
N PRO A 204 29.86 0.85 -0.56
CA PRO A 204 29.52 1.42 0.74
C PRO A 204 28.27 0.72 1.28
N LEU A 205 28.47 -0.32 2.09
CA LEU A 205 27.45 -1.30 2.48
C LEU A 205 26.12 -0.67 2.92
N PRO A 206 26.05 0.34 3.82
CA PRO A 206 24.77 0.90 4.25
C PRO A 206 23.96 1.55 3.11
N LEU A 207 24.62 2.27 2.22
CA LEU A 207 23.97 2.94 1.09
C LEU A 207 23.58 1.93 -0.01
N ALA A 208 24.43 0.93 -0.24
CA ALA A 208 24.16 -0.13 -1.21
C ALA A 208 23.00 -1.04 -0.77
N GLU A 209 22.94 -1.42 0.51
CA GLU A 209 21.81 -2.17 1.08
C GLU A 209 20.51 -1.36 0.97
N ARG A 210 20.53 -0.07 1.34
CA ARG A 210 19.38 0.83 1.24
C ARG A 210 18.87 0.95 -0.20
N TYR A 211 19.77 1.16 -1.16
CA TYR A 211 19.43 1.22 -2.59
C TYR A 211 18.74 -0.08 -3.06
N LEU A 212 19.30 -1.25 -2.73
CA LEU A 212 18.72 -2.53 -3.09
C LEU A 212 17.35 -2.76 -2.43
N ALA A 213 17.17 -2.36 -1.17
CA ALA A 213 15.88 -2.47 -0.47
C ALA A 213 14.80 -1.54 -1.05
N ALA A 214 15.19 -0.43 -1.69
CA ALA A 214 14.25 0.48 -2.33
C ALA A 214 13.74 -0.01 -3.69
N LEU A 215 14.57 -0.75 -4.46
CA LEU A 215 14.24 -1.17 -5.83
C LEU A 215 12.89 -1.91 -6.00
N PRO A 216 12.47 -2.84 -5.11
CA PRO A 216 11.20 -3.55 -5.26
C PRO A 216 9.96 -2.65 -5.11
N ALA A 217 10.14 -1.37 -4.72
CA ALA A 217 9.04 -0.39 -4.69
C ALA A 217 8.45 -0.14 -6.08
N ALA A 218 9.28 -0.26 -7.13
CA ALA A 218 8.86 -0.04 -8.49
C ALA A 218 8.10 -1.24 -9.03
N ARG A 219 6.85 -1.01 -9.46
CA ARG A 219 5.92 -2.05 -9.88
C ARG A 219 5.35 -1.75 -11.27
N PRO A 220 5.45 -2.68 -12.23
CA PRO A 220 6.34 -3.86 -12.21
C PRO A 220 7.83 -3.46 -12.24
N PRO A 221 8.75 -4.32 -11.75
CA PRO A 221 10.19 -4.09 -11.87
C PRO A 221 10.63 -4.16 -13.34
N HIS A 222 11.65 -3.39 -13.72
CA HIS A 222 12.18 -3.42 -15.08
C HIS A 222 13.06 -4.67 -15.26
N GLU A 223 12.86 -5.42 -16.36
CA GLU A 223 13.54 -6.69 -16.61
C GLU A 223 15.07 -6.58 -16.51
N ALA A 224 15.69 -5.63 -17.22
CA ALA A 224 17.13 -5.43 -17.18
C ALA A 224 17.68 -5.15 -15.76
N VAL A 225 16.94 -4.40 -14.94
CA VAL A 225 17.33 -4.08 -13.56
C VAL A 225 17.22 -5.32 -12.68
N ALA A 226 16.09 -6.02 -12.74
CA ALA A 226 15.87 -7.23 -11.94
C ALA A 226 16.88 -8.35 -12.27
N MET A 227 17.22 -8.53 -13.54
CA MET A 227 18.22 -9.50 -13.96
C MET A 227 19.64 -9.11 -13.54
N ASP A 228 19.96 -7.82 -13.47
CA ASP A 228 21.27 -7.37 -12.99
C ASP A 228 21.43 -7.57 -11.48
N VAL A 229 20.38 -7.28 -10.71
CA VAL A 229 20.37 -7.58 -9.26
C VAL A 229 20.46 -9.09 -9.00
N LEU A 230 19.83 -9.92 -9.85
CA LEU A 230 20.01 -11.38 -9.77
C LEU A 230 21.47 -11.79 -10.02
N ARG A 231 22.16 -11.19 -11.00
CA ARG A 231 23.60 -11.46 -11.23
C ARG A 231 24.44 -11.04 -10.03
N LEU A 232 24.14 -9.90 -9.42
CA LEU A 232 24.80 -9.44 -8.20
C LEU A 232 24.61 -10.45 -7.05
N ALA A 233 23.40 -10.99 -6.91
CA ALA A 233 23.04 -12.02 -5.92
C ALA A 233 23.73 -13.38 -6.16
N GLU A 234 23.98 -13.73 -7.43
CA GLU A 234 24.65 -14.97 -7.86
C GLU A 234 26.19 -14.87 -7.80
N ASN A 235 26.76 -13.67 -7.80
CA ASN A 235 28.21 -13.47 -7.81
C ASN A 235 28.85 -13.72 -6.43
N GLU A 236 29.71 -14.74 -6.35
CA GLU A 236 30.43 -15.12 -5.13
C GLU A 236 31.46 -14.09 -4.67
N ARG A 237 31.89 -13.16 -5.54
CA ARG A 237 32.81 -12.07 -5.19
C ARG A 237 32.12 -10.90 -4.51
N THR A 238 30.78 -10.86 -4.53
CA THR A 238 30.01 -9.81 -3.87
C THR A 238 30.18 -9.96 -2.35
N PRO A 239 30.44 -8.88 -1.60
CA PRO A 239 30.47 -8.89 -0.15
C PRO A 239 29.21 -9.57 0.41
N SER A 240 29.38 -10.40 1.43
CA SER A 240 28.31 -11.27 1.93
C SER A 240 27.03 -10.48 2.20
N GLN A 241 27.11 -9.40 2.98
CA GLN A 241 25.97 -8.52 3.31
C GLN A 241 25.26 -7.97 2.07
N LEU A 242 26.03 -7.46 1.08
CA LEU A 242 25.47 -6.95 -0.17
C LEU A 242 24.78 -8.05 -0.98
N ALA A 243 25.35 -9.25 -1.04
CA ALA A 243 24.73 -10.40 -1.69
C ALA A 243 23.43 -10.81 -0.98
N GLN A 244 23.36 -10.69 0.35
CA GLN A 244 22.13 -10.97 1.10
C GLN A 244 21.01 -9.97 0.76
N ALA A 245 21.33 -8.68 0.74
CA ALA A 245 20.39 -7.64 0.33
C ALA A 245 19.89 -7.87 -1.10
N ALA A 246 20.79 -8.17 -2.04
CA ALA A 246 20.44 -8.46 -3.42
C ALA A 246 19.48 -9.66 -3.55
N ARG A 247 19.72 -10.75 -2.81
CA ARG A 247 18.84 -11.93 -2.79
C ARG A 247 17.42 -11.59 -2.31
N LEU A 248 17.30 -10.83 -1.23
CA LEU A 248 16.00 -10.40 -0.69
C LEU A 248 15.26 -9.49 -1.68
N SER A 249 15.96 -8.56 -2.31
CA SER A 249 15.41 -7.67 -3.34
C SER A 249 14.93 -8.43 -4.57
N VAL A 250 15.66 -9.44 -5.05
CA VAL A 250 15.21 -10.32 -6.15
C VAL A 250 13.89 -11.01 -5.79
N GLY A 251 13.79 -11.53 -4.57
CA GLY A 251 12.56 -12.14 -4.05
C GLY A 251 11.39 -11.17 -4.09
N ALA A 252 11.58 -9.96 -3.58
CA ALA A 252 10.56 -8.92 -3.55
C ALA A 252 10.15 -8.42 -4.93
N MET A 253 11.11 -8.30 -5.87
CA MET A 253 10.84 -7.97 -7.27
C MET A 253 9.98 -9.06 -7.94
N ALA A 254 10.26 -10.34 -7.68
CA ALA A 254 9.50 -11.45 -8.25
C ALA A 254 8.00 -11.40 -7.88
N ALA A 255 7.63 -10.80 -6.74
CA ALA A 255 6.23 -10.63 -6.35
C ALA A 255 5.41 -9.77 -7.32
N TYR A 256 6.05 -8.82 -8.00
CA TYR A 256 5.39 -7.86 -8.90
C TYR A 256 5.84 -7.95 -10.35
N ALA A 257 6.81 -8.83 -10.66
CA ALA A 257 7.27 -9.09 -12.01
C ALA A 257 6.20 -9.79 -12.86
N GLU A 258 6.28 -9.64 -14.18
CA GLU A 258 5.49 -10.48 -15.09
C GLU A 258 5.95 -11.95 -15.01
N SER A 259 5.07 -12.90 -15.34
CA SER A 259 5.33 -14.33 -15.12
C SER A 259 6.66 -14.85 -15.70
N PRO A 260 7.08 -14.51 -16.94
CA PRO A 260 8.35 -15.00 -17.48
C PRO A 260 9.57 -14.52 -16.67
N LEU A 261 9.57 -13.25 -16.27
CA LEU A 261 10.61 -12.66 -15.43
C LEU A 261 10.59 -13.28 -14.03
N ALA A 262 9.42 -13.39 -13.41
CA ALA A 262 9.28 -13.95 -12.08
C ALA A 262 9.77 -15.40 -11.99
N VAL A 263 9.45 -16.24 -12.97
CA VAL A 263 9.95 -17.62 -13.06
C VAL A 263 11.48 -17.64 -13.13
N SER A 264 12.07 -16.71 -13.88
CA SER A 264 13.53 -16.60 -13.99
C SER A 264 14.18 -16.18 -12.66
N LEU A 265 13.60 -15.21 -11.96
CA LEU A 265 14.07 -14.73 -10.66
C LEU A 265 13.95 -15.83 -9.57
N ILE A 266 12.79 -16.48 -9.48
CA ILE A 266 12.54 -17.59 -8.55
C ILE A 266 13.48 -18.76 -8.87
N GLY A 267 13.64 -19.10 -10.15
CA GLY A 267 14.57 -20.13 -10.60
C GLY A 267 16.03 -19.84 -10.20
N GLY A 268 16.46 -18.57 -10.27
CA GLY A 268 17.76 -18.12 -9.78
C GLY A 268 17.95 -18.31 -8.28
N LEU A 269 16.98 -17.87 -7.47
CA LEU A 269 17.00 -18.06 -6.03
C LEU A 269 17.01 -19.54 -5.63
N SER A 270 16.23 -20.38 -6.31
CA SER A 270 16.20 -21.83 -6.08
C SER A 270 17.54 -22.51 -6.41
N ARG A 271 18.24 -22.07 -7.46
CA ARG A 271 19.60 -22.56 -7.76
C ARG A 271 20.60 -22.17 -6.67
N LEU A 272 20.50 -20.95 -6.14
CA LEU A 272 21.35 -20.51 -5.02
C LEU A 272 21.04 -21.31 -3.75
N LEU A 273 19.77 -21.64 -3.52
CA LEU A 273 19.34 -22.42 -2.34
C LEU A 273 19.94 -23.82 -2.36
N ALA A 274 19.99 -24.45 -3.54
CA ALA A 274 20.63 -25.76 -3.72
C ALA A 274 22.16 -25.74 -3.48
N LYS A 275 22.80 -24.56 -3.56
CA LYS A 275 24.25 -24.40 -3.33
C LYS A 275 24.60 -24.00 -1.90
N CYS A 276 23.63 -23.65 -1.05
CA CYS A 276 23.92 -23.23 0.32
C CYS A 276 24.47 -24.39 1.17
N SER A 277 25.55 -24.11 1.90
CA SER A 277 26.17 -25.07 2.84
C SER A 277 25.58 -24.99 4.25
N ASP A 278 25.28 -23.79 4.74
CA ASP A 278 24.87 -23.56 6.13
C ASP A 278 23.37 -23.22 6.28
N ALA A 279 22.91 -23.22 7.53
CA ALA A 279 21.53 -22.95 7.90
C ALA A 279 21.15 -21.47 7.69
N GLU A 280 22.09 -20.55 7.85
CA GLU A 280 21.84 -19.10 7.70
C GLU A 280 21.60 -18.71 6.24
N CYS A 281 22.42 -19.24 5.32
CA CYS A 281 22.30 -19.11 3.88
C CYS A 281 20.95 -19.67 3.41
N ARG A 282 20.56 -20.85 3.90
CA ARG A 282 19.25 -21.45 3.62
C ARG A 282 18.10 -20.58 4.15
N ALA A 283 18.15 -20.16 5.41
CA ALA A 283 17.12 -19.31 6.01
C ALA A 283 16.95 -17.98 5.23
N LEU A 284 18.04 -17.36 4.81
CA LEU A 284 18.03 -16.15 4.00
C LEU A 284 17.36 -16.36 2.64
N LEU A 285 17.73 -17.41 1.91
CA LEU A 285 17.14 -17.68 0.59
C LEU A 285 15.69 -18.11 0.69
N ILE A 286 15.30 -18.80 1.76
CA ILE A 286 13.89 -19.08 2.07
C ILE A 286 13.12 -17.79 2.34
N ARG A 287 13.69 -16.82 3.06
CA ARG A 287 13.08 -15.48 3.19
C ARG A 287 12.94 -14.78 1.85
N ALA A 288 13.96 -14.83 1.00
CA ALA A 288 13.91 -14.27 -0.35
C ALA A 288 12.82 -14.92 -1.21
N LEU A 289 12.72 -16.25 -1.21
CA LEU A 289 11.63 -16.96 -1.88
C LEU A 289 10.27 -16.59 -1.29
N GLY A 290 10.16 -16.45 0.03
CA GLY A 290 8.96 -15.98 0.71
C GLY A 290 8.50 -14.59 0.26
N ASN A 291 9.45 -13.66 0.05
CA ASN A 291 9.14 -12.31 -0.46
C ASN A 291 8.48 -12.32 -1.84
N SER A 292 8.68 -13.39 -2.64
CA SER A 292 8.01 -13.53 -3.94
C SER A 292 6.50 -13.67 -3.82
N ARG A 293 5.97 -14.16 -2.69
CA ARG A 293 4.54 -14.31 -2.42
C ARG A 293 3.77 -14.99 -3.55
N ARG A 294 4.41 -15.96 -4.21
CA ARG A 294 3.79 -16.74 -5.27
C ARG A 294 3.54 -18.17 -4.86
N GLU A 295 2.57 -18.79 -5.53
CA GLU A 295 2.22 -20.18 -5.31
C GLU A 295 3.34 -21.14 -5.76
N GLU A 296 4.18 -20.76 -6.74
CA GLU A 296 5.20 -21.67 -7.27
C GLU A 296 6.28 -22.05 -6.24
N VAL A 297 6.47 -21.25 -5.20
CA VAL A 297 7.44 -21.54 -4.12
C VAL A 297 6.85 -22.39 -3.00
N LEU A 298 5.54 -22.66 -3.00
CA LEU A 298 4.83 -23.26 -1.87
C LEU A 298 5.41 -24.62 -1.46
N SER A 299 5.71 -25.50 -2.43
CA SER A 299 6.27 -26.83 -2.14
C SER A 299 7.63 -26.74 -1.46
N ILE A 300 8.52 -25.86 -1.96
CA ILE A 300 9.84 -25.62 -1.37
C ILE A 300 9.68 -25.15 0.09
N LEU A 301 8.78 -24.21 0.34
CA LEU A 301 8.55 -23.69 1.70
C LEU A 301 8.03 -24.77 2.65
N LEU A 302 7.11 -25.63 2.21
CA LEU A 302 6.60 -26.74 3.03
C LEU A 302 7.70 -27.76 3.38
N ASP A 303 8.59 -28.05 2.44
CA ASP A 303 9.70 -28.98 2.68
C ASP A 303 10.71 -28.40 3.69
N TYR A 304 11.04 -27.11 3.58
CA TYR A 304 11.93 -26.45 4.53
C TYR A 304 11.27 -26.17 5.89
N ALA A 305 9.96 -25.97 5.97
CA ALA A 305 9.24 -25.88 7.23
C ALA A 305 9.39 -27.17 8.06
N ALA A 306 9.51 -28.32 7.39
CA ALA A 306 9.77 -29.61 8.01
C ALA A 306 11.27 -29.93 8.24
N SER A 307 12.20 -29.08 7.80
CA SER A 307 13.66 -29.31 7.95
C SER A 307 14.09 -29.28 9.41
N VAL A 308 15.04 -30.12 9.85
CA VAL A 308 15.47 -30.23 11.27
C VAL A 308 16.03 -28.91 11.84
N GLU A 309 16.65 -28.10 10.99
CA GLU A 309 17.28 -26.85 11.41
C GLU A 309 16.25 -25.76 11.74
N PRO A 310 16.38 -25.07 12.88
CA PRO A 310 15.36 -24.14 13.35
C PRO A 310 15.26 -22.87 12.50
N ALA A 311 16.39 -22.31 12.05
CA ALA A 311 16.40 -21.06 11.30
C ALA A 311 15.71 -21.17 9.92
N PRO A 312 16.02 -22.17 9.06
CA PRO A 312 15.27 -22.39 7.82
C PRO A 312 13.80 -22.74 8.05
N ALA A 313 13.49 -23.54 9.07
CA ALA A 313 12.12 -23.91 9.41
C ALA A 313 11.27 -22.70 9.81
N ALA A 314 11.79 -21.85 10.71
CA ALA A 314 11.13 -20.60 11.10
C ALA A 314 10.92 -19.69 9.89
N ALA A 315 11.96 -19.48 9.08
CA ALA A 315 11.88 -18.66 7.87
C ALA A 315 10.78 -19.16 6.90
N ALA A 316 10.68 -20.48 6.71
CA ALA A 316 9.68 -21.08 5.85
C ALA A 316 8.26 -20.92 6.41
N LEU A 317 8.05 -21.18 7.69
CA LEU A 317 6.74 -21.01 8.34
C LEU A 317 6.25 -19.55 8.27
N HIS A 318 7.16 -18.60 8.45
CA HIS A 318 6.84 -17.19 8.26
C HIS A 318 6.49 -16.85 6.80
N ALA A 319 7.19 -17.42 5.83
CA ALA A 319 6.84 -17.23 4.42
C ALA A 319 5.44 -17.82 4.12
N LEU A 320 5.10 -18.96 4.72
CA LEU A 320 3.79 -19.59 4.58
C LEU A 320 2.64 -18.73 5.13
N LEU A 321 2.88 -17.91 6.17
CA LEU A 321 1.88 -16.95 6.65
C LEU A 321 1.41 -16.01 5.53
N THR A 322 2.34 -15.50 4.72
CA THR A 322 2.02 -14.62 3.59
C THR A 322 1.34 -15.34 2.43
N LEU A 323 1.43 -16.68 2.40
CA LEU A 323 0.83 -17.56 1.39
C LEU A 323 -0.38 -18.33 1.92
N SER A 324 -0.95 -17.94 3.06
CA SER A 324 -2.04 -18.67 3.74
C SER A 324 -3.24 -18.98 2.82
N ARG A 325 -3.53 -18.12 1.84
CA ARG A 325 -4.60 -18.31 0.85
C ARG A 325 -4.36 -19.47 -0.14
N HIS A 326 -3.10 -19.89 -0.31
CA HIS A 326 -2.71 -20.98 -1.21
C HIS A 326 -2.59 -22.32 -0.48
N LEU A 327 -2.69 -22.34 0.86
CA LEU A 327 -2.61 -23.57 1.66
C LEU A 327 -3.84 -24.46 1.43
N ARG A 328 -3.62 -25.77 1.46
CA ARG A 328 -4.67 -26.79 1.37
C ARG A 328 -4.68 -27.65 2.64
N LEU A 329 -5.74 -28.43 2.83
CA LEU A 329 -5.88 -29.30 3.99
C LEU A 329 -4.66 -30.22 4.26
N PRO A 330 -4.03 -30.88 3.28
CA PRO A 330 -2.83 -31.68 3.52
C PRO A 330 -1.63 -30.86 4.00
N ASP A 331 -1.54 -29.61 3.56
CA ASP A 331 -0.48 -28.69 3.97
C ASP A 331 -0.66 -28.29 5.45
N LEU A 332 -1.91 -28.09 5.89
CA LEU A 332 -2.25 -27.82 7.29
C LEU A 332 -1.91 -29.00 8.22
N ASP A 333 -2.09 -30.24 7.79
CA ASP A 333 -1.72 -31.42 8.60
C ASP A 333 -0.21 -31.48 8.84
N ARG A 334 0.60 -31.16 7.82
CA ARG A 334 2.06 -31.03 7.96
C ARG A 334 2.44 -29.94 8.96
N ILE A 335 1.82 -28.76 8.84
CA ILE A 335 2.09 -27.63 9.76
C ILE A 335 1.66 -27.97 11.19
N ALA A 336 0.55 -28.69 11.38
CA ALA A 336 0.09 -29.14 12.69
C ALA A 336 1.09 -30.10 13.36
N ASN A 337 1.69 -31.03 12.62
CA ASN A 337 2.74 -31.90 13.15
C ASN A 337 3.98 -31.12 13.60
N ILE A 338 4.36 -30.07 12.86
CA ILE A 338 5.47 -29.17 13.22
C ILE A 338 5.14 -28.39 14.49
N ALA A 339 3.92 -27.82 14.59
CA ALA A 339 3.46 -27.06 15.74
C ALA A 339 3.46 -27.90 17.04
N LEU A 340 3.05 -29.16 16.94
CA LEU A 340 3.04 -30.10 18.06
C LEU A 340 4.44 -30.66 18.37
N GLY A 341 5.37 -30.63 17.42
CA GLY A 341 6.71 -31.24 17.58
C GLY A 341 6.65 -32.77 17.62
N LEU A 342 5.70 -33.39 16.92
CA LEU A 342 5.48 -34.85 16.98
C LEU A 342 6.59 -35.66 16.31
N ASP A 343 7.17 -35.13 15.23
CA ASP A 343 8.17 -35.85 14.43
C ASP A 343 9.60 -35.56 14.92
N ILE A 344 9.89 -34.28 15.17
CA ILE A 344 11.20 -33.78 15.55
C ILE A 344 10.99 -32.76 16.67
N PRO A 345 11.73 -32.83 17.80
CA PRO A 345 11.71 -31.80 18.82
C PRO A 345 12.08 -30.44 18.23
N ARG A 346 11.22 -29.43 18.44
CA ARG A 346 11.40 -28.07 17.90
C ARG A 346 11.48 -27.03 19.01
N PRO A 347 12.29 -25.97 18.85
CA PRO A 347 12.31 -24.88 19.82
C PRO A 347 10.97 -24.14 19.84
N LEU A 348 10.70 -23.47 20.97
CA LEU A 348 9.39 -22.86 21.24
C LEU A 348 8.97 -21.85 20.17
N HIS A 349 9.92 -21.03 19.68
CA HIS A 349 9.63 -19.99 18.69
C HIS A 349 9.19 -20.56 17.34
N VAL A 350 9.80 -21.68 16.87
CA VAL A 350 9.41 -22.35 15.61
C VAL A 350 7.98 -22.87 15.74
N ARG A 351 7.66 -23.51 16.87
CA ARG A 351 6.32 -24.05 17.14
C ARG A 351 5.27 -22.94 17.21
N ALA A 352 5.59 -21.82 17.87
CA ALA A 352 4.69 -20.67 17.94
C ALA A 352 4.36 -20.10 16.55
N VAL A 353 5.35 -19.95 15.67
CA VAL A 353 5.12 -19.50 14.28
C VAL A 353 4.35 -20.55 13.47
N ALA A 354 4.57 -21.84 13.70
CA ALA A 354 3.79 -22.90 13.07
C ALA A 354 2.31 -22.85 13.48
N ILE A 355 2.01 -22.53 14.75
CA ILE A 355 0.65 -22.32 15.24
C ILE A 355 0.01 -21.12 14.55
N ASP A 356 0.73 -20.00 14.45
CA ASP A 356 0.26 -18.83 13.71
C ASP A 356 -0.08 -19.20 12.25
N ALA A 357 0.78 -19.96 11.57
CA ALA A 357 0.57 -20.40 10.20
C ALA A 357 -0.60 -21.37 10.06
N LEU A 358 -0.74 -22.32 10.98
CA LEU A 358 -1.83 -23.28 11.02
C LEU A 358 -3.19 -22.59 11.18
N LEU A 359 -3.32 -21.74 12.20
CA LEU A 359 -4.57 -21.06 12.51
C LEU A 359 -4.97 -20.08 11.40
N SER A 360 -4.01 -19.30 10.88
CA SER A 360 -4.26 -18.37 9.78
C SER A 360 -4.65 -19.11 8.49
N GLY A 361 -3.93 -20.19 8.16
CA GLY A 361 -4.24 -21.05 7.01
C GLY A 361 -5.58 -21.75 7.14
N ALA A 362 -5.91 -22.28 8.31
CA ALA A 362 -7.20 -22.94 8.57
C ALA A 362 -8.39 -21.99 8.41
N ALA A 363 -8.27 -20.76 8.93
CA ALA A 363 -9.29 -19.73 8.75
C ALA A 363 -9.52 -19.39 7.27
N MET A 364 -8.44 -19.27 6.48
CA MET A 364 -8.53 -19.02 5.04
C MET A 364 -9.13 -20.19 4.27
N VAL A 365 -8.72 -21.43 4.55
CA VAL A 365 -9.24 -22.63 3.90
C VAL A 365 -10.73 -22.83 4.19
N ALA A 366 -11.15 -22.63 5.44
CA ALA A 366 -12.54 -22.78 5.83
C ALA A 366 -13.44 -21.72 5.19
N GLU A 367 -12.94 -20.50 5.06
CA GLU A 367 -13.64 -19.42 4.37
C GLU A 367 -13.79 -19.68 2.87
N HIS A 368 -12.72 -20.07 2.17
CA HIS A 368 -12.78 -20.35 0.73
C HIS A 368 -13.66 -21.56 0.38
N ARG A 369 -13.81 -22.50 1.31
CA ARG A 369 -14.59 -23.73 1.11
C ARG A 369 -15.95 -23.72 1.80
N GLU A 370 -16.35 -22.59 2.39
CA GLU A 370 -17.59 -22.42 3.15
C GLU A 370 -17.81 -23.54 4.19
N LEU A 371 -16.72 -23.99 4.83
CA LEU A 371 -16.77 -25.05 5.82
C LEU A 371 -17.42 -24.52 7.11
N SER A 372 -18.55 -25.11 7.47
CA SER A 372 -19.30 -24.81 8.71
C SER A 372 -18.83 -25.59 9.93
N VAL A 373 -17.81 -26.45 9.78
CA VAL A 373 -17.30 -27.36 10.81
C VAL A 373 -15.77 -27.27 10.89
N LEU A 374 -15.23 -27.41 12.09
CA LEU A 374 -13.79 -27.51 12.33
C LEU A 374 -13.17 -28.66 11.51
N PRO A 375 -12.14 -28.39 10.68
CA PRO A 375 -11.42 -29.47 10.02
C PRO A 375 -10.88 -30.47 11.06
N PRO A 376 -10.99 -31.78 10.85
CA PRO A 376 -10.53 -32.80 11.81
C PRO A 376 -9.07 -32.62 12.26
N ILE A 377 -8.25 -32.03 11.39
CA ILE A 377 -6.85 -31.67 11.65
C ILE A 377 -6.75 -30.67 12.81
N ILE A 378 -7.60 -29.63 12.85
CA ILE A 378 -7.57 -28.63 13.92
C ILE A 378 -8.10 -29.22 15.22
N TYR A 379 -9.12 -30.09 15.16
CA TYR A 379 -9.59 -30.82 16.33
C TYR A 379 -8.48 -31.67 16.96
N ARG A 380 -7.78 -32.47 16.14
CA ARG A 380 -6.65 -33.30 16.59
C ARG A 380 -5.54 -32.44 17.16
N PHE A 381 -5.17 -31.37 16.46
CA PHE A 381 -4.16 -30.41 16.92
C PHE A 381 -4.51 -29.87 18.30
N TRP A 382 -5.75 -29.41 18.48
CA TRP A 382 -6.22 -28.84 19.75
C TRP A 382 -6.12 -29.83 20.90
N LYS A 383 -6.62 -31.06 20.68
CA LYS A 383 -6.59 -32.12 21.68
C LYS A 383 -5.16 -32.45 22.11
N GLU A 384 -4.24 -32.61 21.15
CA GLU A 384 -2.84 -32.91 21.45
C GLU A 384 -2.13 -31.74 22.15
N LEU A 385 -2.42 -30.50 21.74
CA LEU A 385 -1.86 -29.31 22.37
C LEU A 385 -2.32 -29.16 23.83
N GLU A 386 -3.57 -29.46 24.14
CA GLU A 386 -4.03 -29.42 25.54
C GLU A 386 -3.39 -30.49 26.42
N VAL A 387 -3.30 -31.71 25.90
CA VAL A 387 -2.82 -32.86 26.68
C VAL A 387 -1.30 -32.82 26.85
N ARG A 388 -0.55 -32.40 25.81
CA ARG A 388 0.91 -32.52 25.74
C ARG A 388 1.65 -31.22 25.46
N GLY A 389 0.93 -30.15 25.13
CA GLY A 389 1.54 -28.88 24.73
C GLY A 389 2.08 -28.10 25.94
N PRO A 390 3.22 -27.40 25.77
CA PRO A 390 3.71 -26.45 26.77
C PRO A 390 2.64 -25.42 27.14
N ALA A 391 2.58 -25.09 28.43
CA ALA A 391 1.71 -24.06 29.00
C ALA A 391 1.67 -22.76 28.17
N VAL A 392 2.85 -22.27 27.79
CA VAL A 392 3.01 -21.03 27.01
C VAL A 392 2.34 -21.14 25.64
N LEU A 393 2.53 -22.25 24.91
CA LEU A 393 1.92 -22.43 23.58
C LEU A 393 0.40 -22.57 23.66
N ARG A 394 -0.14 -23.23 24.70
CA ARG A 394 -1.60 -23.30 24.92
C ARG A 394 -2.20 -21.90 25.04
N HIS A 395 -1.60 -21.05 25.87
CA HIS A 395 -2.09 -19.68 26.08
C HIS A 395 -1.94 -18.80 24.84
N THR A 396 -0.80 -18.83 24.15
CA THR A 396 -0.61 -18.07 22.91
C THR A 396 -1.58 -18.54 21.81
N THR A 397 -1.82 -19.85 21.69
CA THR A 397 -2.82 -20.40 20.75
C THR A 397 -4.22 -19.90 21.05
N TRP A 398 -4.59 -19.85 22.34
CA TRP A 398 -5.88 -19.39 22.80
C TRP A 398 -6.13 -17.93 22.42
N THR A 399 -5.24 -17.05 22.87
CA THR A 399 -5.32 -15.60 22.57
C THR A 399 -5.30 -15.34 21.07
N ARG A 400 -4.49 -16.09 20.30
CA ARG A 400 -4.46 -16.01 18.85
C ARG A 400 -5.79 -16.40 18.20
N LEU A 401 -6.43 -17.48 18.67
CA LEU A 401 -7.71 -17.94 18.15
C LEU A 401 -8.85 -16.96 18.46
N GLU A 402 -8.88 -16.40 19.67
CA GLU A 402 -9.83 -15.34 20.05
C GLU A 402 -9.74 -14.15 19.08
N LEU A 403 -8.52 -13.71 18.78
CA LEU A 403 -8.29 -12.63 17.82
C LEU A 403 -8.71 -12.97 16.39
N LEU A 404 -8.52 -14.21 15.95
CA LEU A 404 -8.97 -14.62 14.62
C LEU A 404 -10.50 -14.70 14.54
N ALA A 405 -11.16 -15.11 15.63
CA ALA A 405 -12.62 -15.21 15.73
C ALA A 405 -13.34 -13.84 15.66
N GLU A 406 -12.66 -12.75 16.00
CA GLU A 406 -13.18 -11.39 15.79
C GLU A 406 -13.32 -11.05 14.30
N GLN A 407 -12.44 -11.60 13.45
CA GLN A 407 -12.33 -11.21 12.04
C GLN A 407 -12.95 -12.21 11.06
N ASN A 408 -12.92 -13.49 11.41
CA ASN A 408 -13.30 -14.57 10.52
C ASN A 408 -14.39 -15.43 11.16
N ASP A 409 -15.52 -15.55 10.47
CA ASP A 409 -16.67 -16.31 10.96
C ASP A 409 -16.34 -17.80 11.17
N ALA A 410 -15.49 -18.38 10.33
CA ALA A 410 -15.02 -19.76 10.50
C ALA A 410 -14.15 -19.91 11.75
N ALA A 411 -13.24 -18.95 12.01
CA ALA A 411 -12.47 -18.94 13.25
C ALA A 411 -13.36 -18.79 14.49
N ARG A 412 -14.50 -18.11 14.39
CA ARG A 412 -15.50 -18.02 15.47
C ARG A 412 -16.19 -19.34 15.75
N VAL A 413 -16.45 -20.14 14.71
CA VAL A 413 -16.92 -21.52 14.89
C VAL A 413 -15.86 -22.34 15.61
N PHE A 414 -14.60 -22.22 15.19
CA PHE A 414 -13.48 -22.94 15.81
C PHE A 414 -13.33 -22.61 17.30
N LEU A 415 -13.45 -21.33 17.67
CA LEU A 415 -13.40 -20.88 19.06
C LEU A 415 -14.54 -21.49 19.90
N LYS A 416 -15.78 -21.54 19.37
CA LYS A 416 -16.92 -22.14 20.07
C LYS A 416 -16.71 -23.63 20.33
N GLU A 417 -16.21 -24.37 19.34
CA GLU A 417 -15.90 -25.78 19.49
C GLU A 417 -14.74 -26.02 20.47
N ALA A 418 -13.70 -25.18 20.41
CA ALA A 418 -12.58 -25.22 21.36
C ALA A 418 -13.04 -24.95 22.81
N LEU A 419 -13.91 -23.96 23.02
CA LEU A 419 -14.54 -23.68 24.32
C LEU A 419 -15.32 -24.88 24.85
N TRP A 420 -16.12 -25.53 23.98
CA TRP A 420 -16.87 -26.72 24.35
C TRP A 420 -15.94 -27.87 24.76
N MET A 421 -14.87 -28.14 24.00
CA MET A 421 -13.87 -29.16 24.33
C MET A 421 -13.18 -28.86 25.66
N ARG A 422 -12.77 -27.61 25.89
CA ARG A 422 -12.09 -27.18 27.13
C ARG A 422 -12.98 -27.41 28.35
N SER A 423 -14.28 -27.14 28.24
CA SER A 423 -15.24 -27.41 29.31
C SER A 423 -15.39 -28.91 29.62
N ASN A 424 -15.29 -29.77 28.60
CA ASN A 424 -15.43 -31.23 28.73
C ASN A 424 -14.14 -31.94 29.16
N LEU A 425 -12.96 -31.37 28.85
CA LEU A 425 -11.68 -31.93 29.24
C LEU A 425 -11.34 -31.66 30.71
N GLY A 426 -12.14 -30.85 31.41
CA GLY A 426 -11.94 -30.54 32.84
C GLY A 426 -10.67 -29.74 33.13
N VAL A 427 -9.99 -29.25 32.09
CA VAL A 427 -8.74 -28.48 32.18
C VAL A 427 -9.07 -27.02 32.51
N TRP A 428 -9.48 -26.75 33.75
CA TRP A 428 -9.37 -25.43 34.34
C TRP A 428 -7.90 -25.24 34.71
N THR A 429 -7.13 -24.60 33.83
CA THR A 429 -5.69 -24.41 34.05
C THR A 429 -5.45 -23.56 35.30
N ALA A 430 -5.07 -24.19 36.40
CA ALA A 430 -4.53 -23.58 37.62
C ALA A 430 -3.22 -22.79 37.37
N ASN A 431 -2.67 -22.86 36.16
CA ASN A 431 -1.41 -22.23 35.76
C ASN A 431 -1.56 -20.87 35.06
N ILE A 432 -2.77 -20.28 34.98
CA ILE A 432 -2.98 -18.95 34.35
C ILE A 432 -2.09 -17.87 34.98
N GLU A 433 -1.81 -17.96 36.29
CA GLU A 433 -0.95 -17.01 37.00
C GLU A 433 0.53 -17.07 36.57
N ARG A 434 1.02 -18.23 36.11
CA ARG A 434 2.39 -18.40 35.55
C ARG A 434 2.46 -18.07 34.04
N MET A 435 1.32 -17.86 33.37
CA MET A 435 1.20 -17.71 31.91
C MET A 435 0.97 -16.27 31.43
N ALA A 436 0.71 -15.31 32.32
CA ALA A 436 0.21 -13.98 32.00
C ALA A 436 1.14 -13.08 31.14
N ALA A 437 2.41 -13.45 30.98
CA ALA A 437 3.38 -12.66 30.22
C ALA A 437 3.40 -12.96 28.70
N SER A 438 2.82 -14.09 28.27
CA SER A 438 2.76 -14.46 26.85
C SER A 438 1.34 -14.33 26.31
N GLY A 439 1.15 -13.83 25.09
CA GLY A 439 -0.16 -13.75 24.47
C GLY A 439 -0.18 -12.78 23.31
N THR A 440 -1.29 -12.76 22.59
CA THR A 440 -1.54 -11.77 21.55
C THR A 440 -2.69 -10.85 21.96
N VAL A 441 -2.49 -9.55 21.81
CA VAL A 441 -3.52 -8.53 22.02
C VAL A 441 -3.67 -7.71 20.74
N ARG A 442 -4.89 -7.25 20.48
CA ARG A 442 -5.19 -6.39 19.35
C ARG A 442 -6.03 -5.20 19.78
N ARG A 443 -5.83 -4.07 19.10
CA ARG A 443 -6.68 -2.89 19.21
C ARG A 443 -7.06 -2.36 17.83
N ALA A 444 -8.35 -2.05 17.65
CA ALA A 444 -8.80 -1.32 16.48
C ALA A 444 -8.21 0.09 16.50
N LEU A 445 -7.59 0.48 15.41
CA LEU A 445 -7.13 1.85 15.19
C LEU A 445 -8.34 2.63 14.69
N GLY A 446 -8.91 3.49 15.55
CA GLY A 446 -10.09 4.31 15.21
C GLY A 446 -9.87 5.14 13.95
N GLY A 447 -10.92 5.42 13.18
CA GLY A 447 -10.77 5.96 11.81
C GLY A 447 -10.69 4.89 10.72
N ALA A 448 -10.92 3.62 11.09
CA ALA A 448 -11.21 2.53 10.17
C ALA A 448 -12.27 2.93 9.14
N VAL A 449 -11.88 2.89 7.87
CA VAL A 449 -12.78 2.83 6.72
C VAL A 449 -13.67 1.59 6.94
N ALA A 450 -14.98 1.69 6.80
CA ALA A 450 -15.92 0.58 7.05
C ALA A 450 -15.60 -0.69 6.23
N GLU A 451 -14.84 -0.57 5.14
CA GLU A 451 -14.39 -1.68 4.31
C GLU A 451 -12.92 -2.10 4.53
N CYS A 452 -12.14 -1.36 5.32
CA CYS A 452 -10.72 -1.67 5.59
C CYS A 452 -10.25 -1.25 6.99
N PRO A 453 -10.67 -1.93 8.08
CA PRO A 453 -10.23 -1.58 9.43
C PRO A 453 -8.73 -1.84 9.62
N LEU A 454 -8.08 -0.87 10.24
CA LEU A 454 -6.69 -0.94 10.68
C LEU A 454 -6.62 -1.46 12.11
N TRP A 455 -5.67 -2.33 12.36
CA TRP A 455 -5.48 -3.00 13.64
C TRP A 455 -4.02 -2.91 14.05
N LEU A 456 -3.81 -2.61 15.32
CA LEU A 456 -2.53 -2.77 15.98
C LEU A 456 -2.56 -4.10 16.73
N GLU A 457 -1.65 -4.99 16.37
CA GLU A 457 -1.52 -6.32 16.97
C GLU A 457 -0.16 -6.42 17.65
N SER A 458 -0.14 -6.95 18.88
CA SER A 458 1.08 -7.21 19.64
C SER A 458 1.05 -8.66 20.13
N THR A 459 2.05 -9.46 19.71
CA THR A 459 2.27 -10.83 20.14
C THR A 459 3.52 -10.88 20.99
N GLN A 460 3.42 -11.34 22.23
CA GLN A 460 4.55 -11.51 23.14
C GLN A 460 4.65 -13.00 23.53
N LEU A 461 5.86 -13.54 23.43
CA LEU A 461 6.21 -14.89 23.87
C LEU A 461 7.35 -14.75 24.87
N VAL A 462 7.05 -15.00 26.12
CA VAL A 462 7.95 -14.86 27.28
C VAL A 462 8.13 -16.22 27.93
N LEU A 463 9.38 -16.61 28.18
CA LEU A 463 9.75 -17.85 28.87
C LEU A 463 10.86 -17.55 29.89
N GLY A 464 10.71 -18.03 31.11
CA GLY A 464 11.70 -17.78 32.18
C GLY A 464 11.89 -16.29 32.48
N GLY A 465 10.85 -15.48 32.25
CA GLY A 465 10.91 -14.03 32.45
C GLY A 465 11.59 -13.22 31.36
N ALA A 466 12.20 -13.88 30.38
CA ALA A 466 12.81 -13.22 29.23
C ALA A 466 11.87 -13.30 28.03
N LEU A 467 11.82 -12.22 27.24
CA LEU A 467 11.23 -12.27 25.91
C LEU A 467 11.96 -13.35 25.10
N ARG A 468 11.21 -14.13 24.33
CA ARG A 468 11.72 -15.05 23.29
C ARG A 468 11.36 -14.55 21.90
N ARG A 469 10.15 -14.01 21.77
CA ARG A 469 9.63 -13.40 20.54
C ARG A 469 8.66 -12.29 20.92
N GLY A 470 8.89 -11.09 20.43
CA GLY A 470 7.95 -9.97 20.51
C GLY A 470 7.68 -9.45 19.11
N ALA A 471 6.43 -9.41 18.69
CA ALA A 471 6.05 -8.89 17.38
C ALA A 471 4.96 -7.84 17.54
N VAL A 472 5.18 -6.66 16.94
CA VAL A 472 4.18 -5.60 16.83
C VAL A 472 3.88 -5.39 15.35
N ALA A 473 2.63 -5.54 14.96
CA ALA A 473 2.20 -5.43 13.58
C ALA A 473 1.03 -4.47 13.42
N VAL A 474 1.10 -3.64 12.38
CA VAL A 474 -0.02 -2.86 11.87
C VAL A 474 -0.60 -3.61 10.68
N ARG A 475 -1.83 -4.09 10.84
CA ARG A 475 -2.54 -4.87 9.82
C ARG A 475 -3.79 -4.15 9.35
N ALA A 476 -4.04 -4.20 8.05
CA ALA A 476 -5.31 -3.81 7.44
C ALA A 476 -6.12 -5.05 7.09
N SER A 477 -7.44 -5.05 7.30
CA SER A 477 -8.31 -6.13 6.84
C SER A 477 -9.14 -5.67 5.66
N LYS A 478 -8.95 -6.21 4.45
CA LYS A 478 -9.74 -5.86 3.26
C LYS A 478 -10.41 -7.11 2.71
N LEU A 479 -11.74 -7.07 2.49
CA LEU A 479 -12.48 -8.15 1.80
C LEU A 479 -12.09 -9.55 2.33
N LYS A 480 -12.05 -9.71 3.66
CA LYS A 480 -11.66 -10.95 4.37
C LYS A 480 -10.19 -11.39 4.23
N THR A 481 -9.32 -10.54 3.70
CA THR A 481 -7.86 -10.77 3.64
C THR A 481 -7.11 -9.77 4.52
N LEU A 482 -6.16 -10.25 5.32
CA LEU A 482 -5.26 -9.41 6.10
C LEU A 482 -4.09 -8.97 5.21
N CYS A 483 -3.86 -7.66 5.15
CA CYS A 483 -2.71 -7.03 4.53
C CYS A 483 -1.78 -6.52 5.64
N ASP A 484 -0.58 -7.09 5.72
CA ASP A 484 0.47 -6.58 6.61
C ASP A 484 1.01 -5.27 6.04
N ILE A 485 0.82 -4.16 6.78
CA ILE A 485 1.38 -2.85 6.41
C ILE A 485 2.80 -2.76 6.95
N LEU A 486 2.96 -3.07 8.22
CA LEU A 486 4.23 -3.06 8.92
C LEU A 486 4.23 -4.15 9.99
N GLU A 487 5.34 -4.85 10.12
CA GLU A 487 5.62 -5.75 11.24
C GLU A 487 7.05 -5.51 11.72
N LEU A 488 7.18 -5.35 13.03
CA LEU A 488 8.43 -5.29 13.77
C LEU A 488 8.49 -6.51 14.66
N GLU A 489 9.49 -7.36 14.47
CA GLU A 489 9.66 -8.61 15.20
C GLU A 489 11.04 -8.65 15.85
N VAL A 490 11.07 -8.81 17.17
CA VAL A 490 12.28 -9.01 17.97
C VAL A 490 12.29 -10.45 18.45
N THR A 491 13.37 -11.16 18.14
CA THR A 491 13.59 -12.54 18.59
C THR A 491 14.84 -12.57 19.45
N THR A 492 14.77 -13.29 20.56
CA THR A 492 15.80 -13.32 21.59
C THR A 492 16.01 -14.74 22.10
N GLN A 493 17.26 -15.07 22.38
CA GLN A 493 17.68 -16.36 22.89
C GLN A 493 18.70 -16.16 24.00
N GLY A 494 18.77 -17.08 24.96
CA GLY A 494 19.77 -17.08 26.05
C GLY A 494 19.62 -15.96 27.10
N LEU A 495 18.66 -15.04 26.95
CA LEU A 495 18.47 -13.92 27.89
C LEU A 495 17.98 -14.34 29.28
N GLN A 496 17.34 -15.50 29.39
CA GLN A 496 16.89 -16.05 30.67
C GLN A 496 18.05 -16.27 31.66
N ASN A 497 19.25 -16.54 31.14
CA ASN A 497 20.46 -16.71 31.94
C ASN A 497 20.96 -15.39 32.55
N ILE A 498 20.59 -14.25 31.96
CA ILE A 498 20.96 -12.90 32.43
C ILE A 498 19.92 -12.37 33.42
N VAL A 499 18.64 -12.68 33.17
CA VAL A 499 17.51 -12.19 33.98
C VAL A 499 17.37 -12.97 35.30
N GLY A 500 18.20 -13.99 35.54
CA GLY A 500 18.20 -14.76 36.79
C GLY A 500 17.09 -15.80 36.88
N GLY A 501 16.47 -16.17 35.74
CA GLY A 501 15.39 -17.16 35.68
C GLY A 501 15.84 -18.62 35.77
N GLY A 502 17.09 -18.87 36.15
CA GLY A 502 17.68 -20.22 36.24
C GLY A 502 17.31 -21.00 37.51
N ASP A 503 16.91 -20.31 38.58
CA ASP A 503 16.62 -20.93 39.90
C ASP A 503 15.12 -21.15 40.14
N PHE A 504 14.38 -21.57 39.11
CA PHE A 504 13.10 -22.25 39.37
C PHE A 504 13.44 -23.69 39.76
N ASP A 505 13.75 -23.89 41.04
CA ASP A 505 14.01 -25.18 41.66
C ASP A 505 12.97 -26.21 41.20
N SER A 506 13.49 -27.32 40.67
CA SER A 506 12.81 -28.51 40.20
C SER A 506 12.26 -29.38 41.33
N ASP A 507 11.72 -28.77 42.39
CA ASP A 507 11.21 -29.51 43.56
C ASP A 507 9.71 -29.84 43.48
N ASP A 508 9.00 -29.38 42.44
CA ASP A 508 7.62 -29.81 42.16
C ASP A 508 7.60 -30.83 41.01
N ASP A 509 7.40 -32.10 41.40
CA ASP A 509 7.22 -33.32 40.61
C ASP A 509 5.92 -33.34 39.75
N ASP A 510 5.49 -32.19 39.25
CA ASP A 510 4.26 -32.05 38.46
C ASP A 510 4.60 -31.82 36.99
N ASN A 511 4.84 -32.93 36.27
CA ASN A 511 4.51 -33.23 34.87
C ASN A 511 4.34 -32.05 33.85
N ASP A 512 5.12 -30.99 33.97
CA ASP A 512 5.23 -29.91 33.00
C ASP A 512 6.09 -30.48 31.86
N GLY A 513 5.42 -31.14 30.91
CA GLY A 513 6.05 -31.90 29.83
C GLY A 513 7.31 -31.22 29.29
N ASP A 514 8.45 -31.88 29.55
CA ASP A 514 9.82 -31.48 29.22
C ASP A 514 9.89 -30.43 28.10
N VAL A 515 9.90 -29.15 28.49
CA VAL A 515 10.47 -28.15 27.60
C VAL A 515 11.94 -28.53 27.55
N ASN A 516 12.37 -29.13 26.45
CA ASN A 516 13.72 -29.66 26.32
C ASN A 516 14.72 -28.48 26.30
N LEU A 517 15.06 -27.98 27.49
CA LEU A 517 15.89 -26.80 27.75
C LEU A 517 17.29 -26.93 27.15
N GLU A 518 17.74 -28.16 26.89
CA GLU A 518 19.01 -28.46 26.20
C GLU A 518 19.03 -27.96 24.75
N LEU A 519 17.88 -27.92 24.06
CA LEU A 519 17.76 -27.30 22.72
C LEU A 519 17.74 -25.77 22.78
N GLU A 520 17.70 -25.17 23.99
CA GLU A 520 17.61 -23.73 24.21
C GLU A 520 18.83 -23.13 24.94
N ALA A 521 19.86 -23.95 25.23
CA ALA A 521 21.07 -23.60 25.97
C ALA A 521 22.16 -22.91 25.11
N GLU A 522 21.76 -21.99 24.22
CA GLU A 522 22.71 -21.15 23.47
C GLU A 522 22.99 -19.83 24.21
N GLY A 523 24.13 -19.20 23.89
CA GLY A 523 24.52 -17.90 24.43
C GLY A 523 23.50 -16.79 24.10
N PRO A 524 23.49 -15.69 24.87
CA PRO A 524 22.51 -14.63 24.68
C PRO A 524 22.69 -13.96 23.33
N SER A 525 21.62 -13.94 22.54
CA SER A 525 21.57 -13.37 21.20
C SER A 525 20.21 -12.74 20.91
N ALA A 526 20.19 -11.73 20.04
CA ALA A 526 18.97 -11.04 19.65
C ALA A 526 19.01 -10.55 18.20
N TRP A 527 17.84 -10.58 17.55
CA TRP A 527 17.64 -10.15 16.18
C TRP A 527 16.38 -9.31 16.06
N LEU A 528 16.42 -8.30 15.20
CA LEU A 528 15.29 -7.46 14.80
C LEU A 528 14.98 -7.72 13.33
N ALA A 529 13.75 -8.14 13.05
CA ALA A 529 13.22 -8.27 11.71
C ALA A 529 12.17 -7.19 11.45
N VAL A 530 12.22 -6.60 10.26
CA VAL A 530 11.26 -5.61 9.78
C VAL A 530 10.60 -6.14 8.52
N SER A 531 9.28 -6.02 8.45
CA SER A 531 8.50 -6.31 7.25
C SER A 531 7.66 -5.10 6.88
N ILE A 532 7.70 -4.68 5.62
CA ILE A 532 6.92 -3.55 5.09
C ILE A 532 6.11 -4.05 3.90
N ALA A 533 4.79 -3.85 3.93
CA ALA A 533 3.87 -4.30 2.88
C ALA A 533 4.02 -5.81 2.54
N GLY A 534 4.31 -6.62 3.56
CA GLY A 534 4.56 -8.06 3.45
C GLY A 534 5.92 -8.46 2.86
N GLU A 535 6.83 -7.51 2.64
CA GLU A 535 8.22 -7.75 2.23
C GLU A 535 9.12 -7.76 3.47
N ARG A 536 9.77 -8.89 3.73
CA ARG A 536 10.69 -9.05 4.86
C ARG A 536 12.10 -8.64 4.46
N TRP A 537 12.69 -7.78 5.29
CA TRP A 537 14.04 -7.28 5.09
C TRP A 537 15.07 -8.18 5.79
N ARG A 538 16.36 -7.88 5.57
CA ARG A 538 17.44 -8.57 6.26
C ARG A 538 17.28 -8.34 7.76
N PRO A 539 17.17 -9.40 8.58
CA PRO A 539 17.17 -9.22 10.02
C PRO A 539 18.48 -8.58 10.48
N LEU A 540 18.35 -7.58 11.34
CA LEU A 540 19.47 -6.93 11.99
C LEU A 540 19.83 -7.72 13.24
N THR A 541 21.07 -8.16 13.32
CA THR A 541 21.61 -8.73 14.55
C THR A 541 21.90 -7.59 15.52
N LEU A 542 21.30 -7.65 16.71
CA LEU A 542 21.53 -6.67 17.77
C LEU A 542 22.75 -7.06 18.60
N PHE A 543 22.89 -8.36 18.91
CA PHE A 543 24.08 -8.96 19.51
C PHE A 543 24.01 -10.49 19.33
N GLN A 544 25.17 -11.16 19.34
CA GLN A 544 25.30 -12.62 19.21
C GLN A 544 25.92 -13.26 20.46
N SER A 545 26.50 -12.48 21.35
CA SER A 545 27.18 -12.98 22.55
C SER A 545 26.94 -12.10 23.76
N GLN A 546 27.17 -12.68 24.94
CA GLN A 546 27.09 -11.96 26.22
C GLN A 546 28.10 -10.82 26.29
N ALA A 547 29.30 -11.02 25.73
CA ALA A 547 30.34 -10.01 25.72
C ALA A 547 29.95 -8.79 24.86
N GLU A 548 29.34 -9.02 23.70
CA GLU A 548 28.84 -7.97 22.81
C GLU A 548 27.68 -7.20 23.46
N LEU A 549 26.71 -7.91 24.04
CA LEU A 549 25.61 -7.31 24.79
C LEU A 549 26.12 -6.42 25.93
N LEU A 550 27.00 -6.93 26.79
CA LEU A 550 27.56 -6.16 27.90
C LEU A 550 28.42 -4.99 27.39
N GLY A 551 29.10 -5.15 26.25
CA GLY A 551 29.80 -4.08 25.56
C GLY A 551 28.87 -2.92 25.20
N HIS A 552 27.72 -3.20 24.59
CA HIS A 552 26.70 -2.19 24.26
C HIS A 552 26.12 -1.51 25.51
N VAL A 553 25.85 -2.28 26.56
CA VAL A 553 25.32 -1.76 27.83
C VAL A 553 26.32 -0.82 28.50
N TRP A 554 27.60 -1.22 28.60
CA TRP A 554 28.63 -0.39 29.25
C TRP A 554 29.05 0.81 28.42
N ALA A 555 29.06 0.69 27.10
CA ALA A 555 29.36 1.80 26.21
C ALA A 555 28.19 2.79 26.08
N GLY A 556 27.00 2.44 26.56
CA GLY A 556 25.80 3.28 26.45
C GLY A 556 25.37 3.53 25.00
N THR A 557 25.77 2.66 24.06
CA THR A 557 25.63 2.92 22.60
C THR A 557 24.19 3.04 22.12
N ALA A 558 23.24 2.56 22.93
CA ALA A 558 21.81 2.62 22.62
C ALA A 558 21.04 3.61 23.51
N SER A 559 21.73 4.36 24.38
CA SER A 559 21.09 5.29 25.31
C SER A 559 20.54 6.55 24.63
N GLU A 560 21.01 6.87 23.43
CA GLU A 560 20.43 7.90 22.55
C GLU A 560 19.66 7.25 21.40
N PRO A 561 18.61 7.90 20.85
CA PRO A 561 17.87 7.38 19.70
C PRO A 561 18.77 7.18 18.48
N VAL A 562 18.77 5.97 17.92
CA VAL A 562 19.50 5.60 16.70
C VAL A 562 18.51 5.27 15.60
N THR A 563 18.71 5.86 14.41
CA THR A 563 17.92 5.50 13.23
C THR A 563 18.30 4.10 12.76
N VAL A 564 17.33 3.18 12.84
CA VAL A 564 17.47 1.78 12.42
C VAL A 564 17.12 1.63 10.95
N VAL A 565 16.03 2.26 10.51
CA VAL A 565 15.57 2.24 9.13
C VAL A 565 15.11 3.63 8.73
N ALA A 566 15.59 4.11 7.60
CA ALA A 566 15.03 5.27 6.93
C ALA A 566 14.96 4.98 5.43
N ILE A 567 13.76 5.04 4.86
CA ILE A 567 13.54 4.76 3.44
C ILE A 567 12.35 5.53 2.90
N ALA A 568 12.43 5.97 1.65
CA ALA A 568 11.26 6.40 0.88
C ALA A 568 11.00 5.46 -0.30
N ARG A 569 9.74 5.12 -0.55
CA ARG A 569 9.34 4.20 -1.62
C ARG A 569 8.21 4.81 -2.43
N ALA A 570 8.44 5.03 -3.72
CA ALA A 570 7.38 5.37 -4.67
C ALA A 570 6.74 4.10 -5.25
N PHE A 571 5.46 3.91 -4.97
CA PHE A 571 4.62 2.91 -5.60
C PHE A 571 3.86 3.55 -6.74
N HIS A 572 4.13 3.09 -7.95
CA HIS A 572 3.29 3.41 -9.09
C HIS A 572 2.13 2.44 -9.12
N ALA A 573 0.90 2.96 -9.26
CA ALA A 573 -0.17 2.12 -9.77
C ALA A 573 0.23 1.67 -11.19
N ALA A 574 -0.41 0.60 -11.67
CA ALA A 574 -0.25 0.05 -13.01
C ALA A 574 -0.09 1.14 -14.09
N PRO A 575 0.54 0.82 -15.26
CA PRO A 575 0.71 1.78 -16.35
C PRO A 575 -0.58 2.58 -16.61
N PRO A 576 -0.46 3.89 -16.90
CA PRO A 576 -1.60 4.79 -17.02
C PRO A 576 -2.64 4.18 -17.95
N ALA A 577 -3.86 3.95 -17.46
CA ALA A 577 -4.86 3.30 -18.27
C ALA A 577 -5.52 4.33 -19.18
N MET A 578 -5.50 4.01 -20.48
CA MET A 578 -6.07 4.83 -21.53
C MET A 578 -7.45 4.27 -21.88
N LEU A 579 -8.49 5.08 -21.67
CA LEU A 579 -9.88 4.72 -21.88
C LEU A 579 -10.48 5.61 -22.98
N PRO A 580 -10.89 5.06 -24.13
CA PRO A 580 -11.58 5.83 -25.16
C PRO A 580 -13.00 6.17 -24.69
N LEU A 581 -13.33 7.47 -24.65
CA LEU A 581 -14.64 7.98 -24.31
C LEU A 581 -15.59 7.91 -25.50
N LEU A 582 -16.89 7.80 -25.24
CA LEU A 582 -17.96 7.86 -26.25
C LEU A 582 -17.95 9.15 -27.09
N THR A 583 -17.37 10.21 -26.55
CA THR A 583 -17.24 11.52 -27.21
C THR A 583 -16.07 11.57 -28.20
N GLY A 584 -15.28 10.50 -28.31
CA GLY A 584 -14.08 10.44 -29.16
C GLY A 584 -12.80 10.95 -28.48
N GLY A 585 -12.89 11.42 -27.23
CA GLY A 585 -11.71 11.76 -26.42
C GLY A 585 -11.04 10.52 -25.81
N THR A 586 -9.79 10.66 -25.39
CA THR A 586 -9.08 9.63 -24.62
C THR A 586 -8.93 10.11 -23.19
N LEU A 587 -9.47 9.34 -22.25
CA LEU A 587 -9.26 9.54 -20.82
C LEU A 587 -8.00 8.80 -20.39
N ILE A 588 -7.04 9.51 -19.84
CA ILE A 588 -5.84 8.97 -19.23
C ILE A 588 -6.00 9.18 -17.73
N TRP A 589 -5.89 8.10 -16.97
CA TRP A 589 -5.83 8.21 -15.52
C TRP A 589 -4.51 7.62 -15.02
N GLU A 590 -3.96 8.30 -14.03
CA GLU A 590 -2.71 7.92 -13.39
C GLU A 590 -2.88 8.08 -11.87
N ALA A 591 -2.35 7.12 -11.13
CA ALA A 591 -2.34 7.17 -9.69
C ALA A 591 -0.95 6.81 -9.20
N ARG A 592 -0.37 7.68 -8.40
CA ARG A 592 0.94 7.52 -7.79
C ARG A 592 0.78 7.56 -6.29
N SER A 593 1.58 6.77 -5.59
CA SER A 593 1.61 6.81 -4.14
C SER A 593 3.04 6.62 -3.65
N ALA A 594 3.38 7.18 -2.51
CA ALA A 594 4.66 6.93 -1.88
C ALA A 594 4.49 6.76 -0.38
N LEU A 595 5.46 6.08 0.20
CA LEU A 595 5.59 5.87 1.63
C LEU A 595 7.02 6.25 2.03
N ALA A 596 7.15 7.24 2.91
CA ALA A 596 8.39 7.54 3.62
C ALA A 596 8.30 6.91 5.02
N LEU A 597 9.32 6.17 5.43
CA LEU A 597 9.38 5.50 6.73
C LEU A 597 10.66 5.91 7.45
N ARG A 598 10.53 6.11 8.75
CA ARG A 598 11.64 6.28 9.67
C ARG A 598 11.37 5.49 10.94
N LEU A 599 12.31 4.64 11.31
CA LEU A 599 12.31 3.85 12.52
C LEU A 599 13.53 4.26 13.34
N ASP A 600 13.28 4.89 14.47
CA ASP A 600 14.28 5.25 15.46
C ASP A 600 14.11 4.31 16.67
N ALA A 601 15.22 3.86 17.26
CA ALA A 601 15.20 2.98 18.42
C ALA A 601 16.18 3.44 19.49
N GLN A 602 15.80 3.24 20.75
CA GLN A 602 16.57 3.59 21.93
C GLN A 602 16.42 2.49 22.99
N LEU A 603 17.51 2.18 23.69
CA LEU A 603 17.55 1.20 24.79
C LEU A 603 18.39 1.77 25.94
N GLN A 604 17.78 1.82 27.11
CA GLN A 604 18.42 2.15 28.38
C GLN A 604 18.37 0.93 29.29
N VAL A 605 19.52 0.51 29.82
CA VAL A 605 19.62 -0.62 30.75
C VAL A 605 20.33 -0.16 32.01
N SER A 606 19.72 -0.41 33.17
CA SER A 606 20.33 -0.18 34.48
C SER A 606 20.39 -1.50 35.25
N LEU A 607 21.60 -2.07 35.36
CA LEU A 607 21.82 -3.28 36.15
C LEU A 607 21.66 -3.03 37.66
N TRP A 608 21.91 -1.81 38.13
CA TRP A 608 21.75 -1.43 39.54
C TRP A 608 20.29 -1.26 39.94
N ASN A 609 19.49 -0.62 39.09
CA ASN A 609 18.05 -0.51 39.34
C ASN A 609 17.28 -1.75 38.88
N ARG A 610 17.94 -2.68 38.16
CA ARG A 610 17.34 -3.88 37.56
C ARG A 610 16.17 -3.56 36.63
N VAL A 611 16.33 -2.49 35.85
CA VAL A 611 15.32 -2.01 34.88
C VAL A 611 15.94 -1.88 33.51
N ALA A 612 15.19 -2.26 32.47
CA ALA A 612 15.48 -1.93 31.08
C ALA A 612 14.28 -1.21 30.46
N GLN A 613 14.56 -0.12 29.74
CA GLN A 613 13.56 0.65 29.01
C GLN A 613 13.95 0.69 27.54
N THR A 614 13.01 0.37 26.66
CA THR A 614 13.16 0.45 25.21
C THR A 614 12.09 1.36 24.64
N LEU A 615 12.51 2.28 23.79
CA LEU A 615 11.61 3.12 23.01
C LEU A 615 11.89 2.87 21.53
N VAL A 616 10.86 2.49 20.80
CA VAL A 616 10.90 2.36 19.34
C VAL A 616 9.88 3.31 18.75
N GLU A 617 10.35 4.32 18.01
CA GLU A 617 9.52 5.31 17.34
C GLU A 617 9.51 5.02 15.84
N LEU A 618 8.33 4.75 15.31
CA LEU A 618 8.10 4.63 13.88
C LEU A 618 7.26 5.82 13.40
N ARG A 619 7.83 6.58 12.48
CA ARG A 619 7.15 7.62 11.71
C ARG A 619 6.97 7.18 10.26
N ALA A 620 5.75 7.29 9.77
CA ALA A 620 5.39 6.87 8.43
C ALA A 620 4.58 7.96 7.74
N GLY A 621 5.04 8.43 6.59
CA GLY A 621 4.37 9.43 5.75
C GLY A 621 3.90 8.79 4.47
N GLY A 622 2.59 8.72 4.27
CA GLY A 622 1.97 8.21 3.05
C GLY A 622 1.44 9.35 2.19
N ALA A 623 1.82 9.42 0.91
CA ALA A 623 1.28 10.37 -0.05
C ALA A 623 0.58 9.65 -1.21
N VAL A 624 -0.51 10.22 -1.71
CA VAL A 624 -1.21 9.76 -2.91
C VAL A 624 -1.48 10.94 -3.83
N GLU A 625 -1.14 10.77 -5.11
CA GLU A 625 -1.44 11.70 -6.19
C GLU A 625 -2.30 10.99 -7.24
N LEU A 626 -3.47 11.55 -7.50
CA LEU A 626 -4.38 11.12 -8.55
C LEU A 626 -4.35 12.17 -9.66
N LYS A 627 -4.26 11.70 -10.89
CA LYS A 627 -4.24 12.54 -12.07
C LYS A 627 -5.19 11.97 -13.11
N LEU A 628 -6.04 12.83 -13.65
CA LEU A 628 -7.02 12.51 -14.67
C LEU A 628 -6.90 13.53 -15.80
N GLU A 629 -6.55 13.06 -16.99
CA GLU A 629 -6.46 13.88 -18.19
C GLU A 629 -7.44 13.39 -19.25
N THR A 630 -8.15 14.29 -19.90
CA THR A 630 -8.95 13.99 -21.09
C THR A 630 -8.34 14.69 -22.28
N HIS A 631 -7.83 13.90 -23.23
CA HIS A 631 -7.25 14.38 -24.47
C HIS A 631 -8.30 14.34 -25.58
N THR A 632 -8.53 15.48 -26.22
CA THR A 632 -9.41 15.64 -27.38
C THR A 632 -8.67 16.45 -28.45
N VAL A 633 -9.24 16.53 -29.66
CA VAL A 633 -8.64 17.33 -30.74
C VAL A 633 -8.60 18.81 -30.31
N GLY A 634 -7.41 19.35 -30.09
CA GLY A 634 -7.18 20.76 -29.72
C GLY A 634 -7.44 21.12 -28.25
N LEU A 635 -7.78 20.16 -27.38
CA LEU A 635 -8.13 20.43 -25.98
C LEU A 635 -7.69 19.30 -25.05
N VAL A 636 -7.02 19.66 -23.95
CA VAL A 636 -6.70 18.77 -22.83
C VAL A 636 -7.35 19.31 -21.55
N LEU A 637 -8.15 18.47 -20.90
CA LEU A 637 -8.73 18.74 -19.59
C LEU A 637 -7.91 17.98 -18.55
N ARG A 638 -7.49 18.63 -17.46
CA ARG A 638 -6.69 18.00 -16.38
C ARG A 638 -7.37 18.23 -15.04
N ALA A 639 -7.48 17.17 -14.25
CA ALA A 639 -7.93 17.19 -12.87
C ALA A 639 -6.93 16.40 -12.00
N GLU A 640 -6.55 16.99 -10.88
CA GLU A 640 -5.57 16.41 -9.95
C GLU A 640 -6.12 16.42 -8.54
N GLY A 641 -5.85 15.34 -7.81
CA GLY A 641 -6.19 15.18 -6.41
C GLY A 641 -4.99 14.68 -5.64
N THR A 642 -4.70 15.29 -4.50
CA THR A 642 -3.61 14.87 -3.62
C THR A 642 -4.16 14.57 -2.23
N GLY A 643 -3.61 13.54 -1.61
CA GLY A 643 -3.90 13.15 -0.24
C GLY A 643 -2.63 12.72 0.49
N GLY A 644 -2.64 12.84 1.81
CA GLY A 644 -1.57 12.31 2.63
C GLY A 644 -2.05 11.86 4.01
N ALA A 645 -1.22 11.07 4.69
CA ALA A 645 -1.38 10.67 6.08
C ALA A 645 -0.01 10.46 6.73
N GLU A 646 0.16 10.89 7.98
CA GLU A 646 1.40 10.72 8.77
C GLU A 646 1.14 9.91 10.04
N PRO A 647 0.96 8.59 9.96
CA PRO A 647 0.93 7.75 11.16
C PRO A 647 2.27 7.74 11.91
N ALA A 648 2.18 7.84 13.23
CA ALA A 648 3.30 7.65 14.16
C ALA A 648 2.95 6.62 15.22
N LEU A 649 3.80 5.59 15.36
CA LEU A 649 3.67 4.50 16.32
C LEU A 649 4.90 4.48 17.23
N ASP A 650 4.65 4.66 18.53
CA ASP A 650 5.66 4.48 19.55
C ASP A 650 5.43 3.17 20.27
N VAL A 651 6.49 2.41 20.51
CA VAL A 651 6.45 1.21 21.32
C VAL A 651 7.40 1.43 22.48
N ASP A 652 6.82 1.70 23.65
CA ASP A 652 7.54 1.74 24.93
C ASP A 652 7.47 0.34 25.55
N ALA A 653 8.62 -0.24 25.86
CA ALA A 653 8.73 -1.51 26.56
C ALA A 653 9.62 -1.34 27.79
N ASN A 654 9.06 -1.66 28.95
CA ASN A 654 9.72 -1.58 30.24
C ASN A 654 9.82 -2.97 30.86
N ILE A 655 11.01 -3.34 31.29
CA ILE A 655 11.31 -4.60 31.98
C ILE A 655 11.80 -4.27 33.37
N ASP A 656 11.15 -4.82 34.39
CA ASP A 656 11.63 -4.82 35.77
C ASP A 656 11.96 -6.26 36.17
N PHE A 657 13.22 -6.49 36.57
CA PHE A 657 13.72 -7.79 37.01
C PHE A 657 14.20 -7.78 38.47
N TYR A 658 13.59 -6.97 39.33
CA TYR A 658 13.94 -6.89 40.76
C TYR A 658 13.56 -8.15 41.57
N ASP A 659 12.28 -8.56 41.55
CA ASP A 659 11.73 -9.72 42.28
C ASP A 659 11.25 -10.84 41.36
N ARG A 660 10.39 -10.49 40.39
CA ARG A 660 9.96 -11.35 39.29
C ARG A 660 10.02 -10.55 38.01
N PRO A 661 10.60 -11.10 36.94
CA PRO A 661 10.68 -10.40 35.65
C PRO A 661 9.28 -10.07 35.13
N THR A 662 8.98 -8.78 35.07
CA THR A 662 7.73 -8.24 34.53
C THR A 662 8.04 -7.41 33.29
N LEU A 663 7.37 -7.74 32.19
CA LEU A 663 7.46 -7.04 30.91
C LEU A 663 6.16 -6.26 30.69
N CYS A 664 6.27 -4.94 30.55
CA CYS A 664 5.18 -4.08 30.13
C CYS A 664 5.48 -3.53 28.74
N VAL A 665 4.63 -3.84 27.75
CA VAL A 665 4.73 -3.29 26.39
C VAL A 665 3.53 -2.40 26.14
N MET A 666 3.78 -1.13 25.85
CA MET A 666 2.79 -0.10 25.59
C MET A 666 2.97 0.45 24.17
N PRO A 667 2.32 -0.16 23.16
CA PRO A 667 2.30 0.43 21.83
C PRO A 667 1.26 1.57 21.80
N GLN A 668 1.71 2.78 21.48
CA GLN A 668 0.93 4.01 21.40
C GLN A 668 0.94 4.54 19.97
N LEU A 669 -0.24 4.69 19.37
CA LEU A 669 -0.36 5.34 18.07
C LEU A 669 -0.72 6.82 18.30
N GLN A 670 0.22 7.73 18.01
CA GLN A 670 0.08 9.15 18.36
C GLN A 670 -0.86 9.92 17.42
N THR A 671 -0.90 9.59 16.13
CA THR A 671 -1.72 10.34 15.15
C THR A 671 -2.13 9.41 14.02
N LEU A 672 -3.41 9.45 13.62
CA LEU A 672 -3.93 8.56 12.57
C LEU A 672 -3.98 9.22 11.19
N LEU A 673 -4.29 10.53 11.07
CA LEU A 673 -4.19 11.23 9.79
C LEU A 673 -4.15 12.76 9.94
N THR A 674 -3.03 13.40 9.60
CA THR A 674 -3.03 14.75 9.00
C THR A 674 -3.44 14.61 7.54
N VAL A 675 -4.76 14.63 7.26
CA VAL A 675 -5.24 14.59 5.86
C VAL A 675 -5.10 15.96 5.23
N GLU A 676 -3.94 16.22 4.63
CA GLU A 676 -3.81 17.33 3.70
C GLU A 676 -4.49 16.97 2.37
N ARG A 677 -5.34 17.88 1.88
CA ARG A 677 -6.08 17.73 0.63
C ARG A 677 -5.78 18.90 -0.28
N GLY A 678 -5.41 18.59 -1.51
CA GLY A 678 -5.26 19.57 -2.58
C GLY A 678 -5.95 19.08 -3.85
N GLY A 679 -6.75 19.94 -4.48
CA GLY A 679 -7.38 19.67 -5.76
C GLY A 679 -7.08 20.79 -6.74
N GLN A 680 -6.63 20.45 -7.95
CA GLN A 680 -6.42 21.42 -9.03
C GLN A 680 -7.16 20.95 -10.29
N ALA A 681 -7.80 21.88 -10.99
CA ALA A 681 -8.46 21.62 -12.27
C ALA A 681 -7.98 22.66 -13.30
N GLY A 682 -7.58 22.19 -14.47
CA GLY A 682 -7.00 23.01 -15.53
C GLY A 682 -7.54 22.65 -16.91
N VAL A 683 -7.53 23.64 -17.80
CA VAL A 683 -7.93 23.51 -19.21
C VAL A 683 -6.77 24.03 -20.05
N MET A 684 -6.21 23.18 -20.92
CA MET A 684 -5.19 23.58 -21.90
C MET A 684 -5.74 23.45 -23.32
N LEU A 685 -5.62 24.53 -24.09
CA LEU A 685 -5.99 24.58 -25.50
C LEU A 685 -4.73 24.43 -26.35
N TYR A 686 -4.78 23.55 -27.35
CA TYR A 686 -3.73 23.38 -28.34
C TYR A 686 -4.22 23.89 -29.69
N ASP A 687 -3.41 24.72 -30.35
CA ASP A 687 -3.63 25.05 -31.75
C ASP A 687 -3.27 23.83 -32.60
N VAL A 688 -4.20 23.40 -33.46
CA VAL A 688 -4.03 22.25 -34.36
C VAL A 688 -3.08 22.59 -35.52
N SER A 689 -2.72 23.87 -35.69
CA SER A 689 -1.72 24.31 -36.63
C SER A 689 -0.40 24.57 -35.90
N GLY A 690 0.63 23.75 -36.16
CA GLY A 690 2.00 24.02 -35.72
C GLY A 690 2.62 25.28 -36.36
N HIS A 691 1.82 26.24 -36.82
CA HIS A 691 2.21 27.49 -37.45
C HIS A 691 1.34 28.64 -36.91
N ARG A 692 2.01 29.63 -36.31
CA ARG A 692 1.41 30.92 -35.97
C ARG A 692 0.90 31.58 -37.27
N ARG A 693 -0.40 31.60 -37.49
CA ARG A 693 -1.02 32.33 -38.61
C ARG A 693 -2.12 33.24 -38.09
N ASP A 694 -1.86 34.54 -38.20
CA ASP A 694 -2.87 35.59 -38.08
C ASP A 694 -3.83 35.45 -39.27
N ASP A 695 -5.02 34.89 -39.06
CA ASP A 695 -6.14 35.28 -39.91
C ASP A 695 -7.49 35.18 -39.18
N LYS A 696 -8.23 36.29 -39.26
CA LYS A 696 -9.52 36.49 -38.61
C LYS A 696 -10.62 36.00 -39.57
N THR A 697 -11.04 34.75 -39.45
CA THR A 697 -12.44 34.32 -39.70
C THR A 697 -12.54 32.80 -39.70
N GLU A 698 -12.98 32.20 -38.58
CA GLU A 698 -13.79 30.99 -38.63
C GLU A 698 -14.66 30.90 -37.37
N ARG A 699 -15.95 30.57 -37.56
CA ARG A 699 -16.93 30.47 -36.47
C ARG A 699 -16.61 29.22 -35.62
N ALA A 700 -15.99 29.43 -34.48
CA ALA A 700 -15.76 28.38 -33.49
C ALA A 700 -17.09 27.79 -33.00
N ARG A 701 -17.16 26.45 -32.94
CA ARG A 701 -18.23 25.73 -32.23
C ARG A 701 -18.14 26.09 -30.75
N VAL A 702 -19.24 26.58 -30.18
CA VAL A 702 -19.31 26.94 -28.76
C VAL A 702 -19.19 25.68 -27.90
N ILE A 703 -18.01 25.44 -27.32
CA ILE A 703 -17.78 24.40 -26.31
C ILE A 703 -18.12 25.03 -24.96
N LYS A 704 -19.26 24.71 -24.36
CA LYS A 704 -19.56 25.15 -22.98
C LYS A 704 -18.85 24.22 -21.99
N ILE A 705 -17.85 24.73 -21.28
CA ILE A 705 -17.12 24.00 -20.24
C ILE A 705 -17.72 24.38 -18.87
N TYR A 706 -18.18 23.37 -18.11
CA TYR A 706 -18.66 23.55 -16.74
C TYR A 706 -17.69 22.86 -15.79
N ILE A 707 -17.01 23.64 -14.93
CA ILE A 707 -16.16 23.11 -13.86
C ILE A 707 -16.95 23.23 -12.55
N LYS A 708 -17.35 22.08 -11.98
CA LYS A 708 -17.97 22.02 -10.66
C LYS A 708 -17.02 21.33 -9.69
N ALA A 709 -16.35 22.10 -8.84
CA ALA A 709 -15.56 21.57 -7.74
C ALA A 709 -16.47 21.43 -6.51
N THR A 710 -16.57 20.21 -5.97
CA THR A 710 -17.23 19.94 -4.68
C THR A 710 -16.14 19.63 -3.66
N ALA A 711 -15.61 20.65 -2.99
CA ALA A 711 -14.70 20.50 -1.86
C ALA A 711 -15.30 21.21 -0.62
N PRO A 712 -15.32 20.58 0.57
CA PRO A 712 -15.57 21.30 1.80
C PRO A 712 -14.36 22.20 2.11
N ALA A 713 -14.56 23.52 2.01
CA ALA A 713 -13.67 24.60 2.45
C ALA A 713 -12.15 24.39 2.25
N THR A 714 -11.62 24.63 1.05
CA THR A 714 -10.21 24.97 0.83
C THR A 714 -10.08 25.88 -0.39
N LEU A 715 -9.16 26.86 -0.32
CA LEU A 715 -8.93 27.88 -1.35
C LEU A 715 -8.64 27.26 -2.72
N LEU A 716 -9.52 27.55 -3.69
CA LEU A 716 -9.37 27.16 -5.08
C LEU A 716 -8.56 28.23 -5.82
N TYR A 717 -7.30 27.94 -6.17
CA TYR A 717 -6.50 28.79 -7.04
C TYR A 717 -6.70 28.35 -8.49
N VAL A 718 -7.45 29.13 -9.28
CA VAL A 718 -7.54 28.95 -10.73
C VAL A 718 -6.47 29.85 -11.36
N GLY A 719 -5.30 29.29 -11.63
CA GLY A 719 -4.24 29.99 -12.36
C GLY A 719 -4.63 30.16 -13.82
N MET A 720 -5.06 31.36 -14.22
CA MET A 720 -5.22 31.72 -15.63
C MET A 720 -4.08 32.70 -15.99
N ASN A 721 -3.15 32.28 -16.85
CA ASN A 721 -2.17 33.21 -17.42
C ASN A 721 -2.92 34.25 -18.28
N GLY A 722 -2.62 35.53 -18.07
CA GLY A 722 -3.42 36.70 -18.48
C GLY A 722 -3.76 36.84 -19.98
N VAL A 723 -3.18 36.02 -20.86
CA VAL A 723 -3.49 35.98 -22.30
C VAL A 723 -4.78 35.17 -22.60
N GLY A 724 -5.20 34.26 -21.70
CA GLY A 724 -6.35 33.39 -21.93
C GLY A 724 -7.72 34.05 -21.77
N VAL A 725 -7.84 35.12 -20.98
CA VAL A 725 -9.13 35.73 -20.63
C VAL A 725 -9.71 36.57 -21.77
N GLU A 726 -8.86 37.25 -22.54
CA GLU A 726 -9.31 38.04 -23.71
C GLU A 726 -9.68 37.14 -24.90
N LEU A 727 -8.99 36.01 -25.08
CA LEU A 727 -9.32 35.04 -26.12
C LEU A 727 -10.69 34.39 -25.88
N LEU A 728 -11.01 34.05 -24.63
CA LEU A 728 -12.31 33.46 -24.24
C LEU A 728 -13.49 34.43 -24.45
N ARG A 729 -13.29 35.73 -24.22
CA ARG A 729 -14.30 36.76 -24.53
C ARG A 729 -14.54 36.91 -26.03
N SER A 730 -13.49 36.79 -26.85
CA SER A 730 -13.62 36.86 -28.32
C SER A 730 -14.31 35.63 -28.93
N LEU A 731 -14.34 34.50 -28.21
CA LEU A 731 -14.95 33.23 -28.62
C LEU A 731 -16.36 32.96 -28.02
N GLY A 732 -16.94 33.93 -27.29
CA GLY A 732 -18.30 33.80 -26.73
C GLY A 732 -18.43 32.84 -25.53
N LEU A 733 -17.33 32.58 -24.83
CA LEU A 733 -17.26 31.71 -23.64
C LEU A 733 -17.44 32.53 -22.35
N PHE A 734 -18.50 32.26 -21.60
CA PHE A 734 -18.79 32.91 -20.31
C PHE A 734 -18.36 32.02 -19.13
N VAL A 735 -17.56 32.57 -18.22
CA VAL A 735 -17.34 31.98 -16.89
C VAL A 735 -18.46 32.51 -15.97
N VAL A 736 -19.37 31.64 -15.56
CA VAL A 736 -20.42 31.99 -14.60
C VAL A 736 -19.91 31.72 -13.19
N HIS A 737 -19.57 32.77 -12.45
CA HIS A 737 -19.43 32.67 -11.00
C HIS A 737 -20.82 32.62 -10.36
N GLN A 738 -21.22 31.48 -9.81
CA GLN A 738 -22.26 31.47 -8.78
C GLN A 738 -21.59 31.70 -7.42
N LEU A 739 -21.36 32.98 -7.11
CA LEU A 739 -21.24 33.42 -5.73
C LEU A 739 -22.67 33.67 -5.22
N GLY A 740 -23.11 32.89 -4.24
CA GLY A 740 -24.33 33.19 -3.52
C GLY A 740 -24.13 34.50 -2.75
N THR A 741 -24.67 35.60 -3.28
CA THR A 741 -24.78 36.86 -2.54
C THR A 741 -26.09 36.83 -1.73
N PRO A 742 -26.06 37.11 -0.42
CA PRO A 742 -27.29 37.37 0.32
C PRO A 742 -27.86 38.73 -0.11
N THR A 743 -29.19 38.79 -0.17
CA THR A 743 -30.00 39.97 -0.49
C THR A 743 -29.67 41.16 0.40
N GLY A 744 -29.61 42.34 -0.21
CA GLY A 744 -29.19 43.57 0.43
C GLY A 744 -30.19 44.17 1.40
N GLU A 745 -29.64 44.89 2.38
CA GLU A 745 -30.23 46.11 2.91
C GLU A 745 -29.26 47.25 2.64
N SER A 746 -29.83 48.34 2.14
CA SER A 746 -29.15 49.60 1.86
C SER A 746 -29.10 50.41 3.15
N LEU A 747 -27.93 50.91 3.53
CA LEU A 747 -27.80 52.04 4.45
C LEU A 747 -26.44 52.74 4.23
N GLU A 748 -26.54 54.05 4.18
CA GLU A 748 -25.55 55.03 3.73
C GLU A 748 -24.28 55.10 4.60
N MET A 749 -23.18 55.54 4.00
CA MET A 749 -21.97 55.96 4.72
C MET A 749 -22.21 57.25 5.52
N PRO A 750 -21.47 57.45 6.62
CA PRO A 750 -20.43 58.47 6.52
C PRO A 750 -19.09 58.13 7.23
N SER A 751 -18.00 58.41 6.51
CA SER A 751 -16.86 59.28 6.89
C SER A 751 -16.35 59.34 8.36
N LYS A 752 -15.05 58.97 8.47
CA LYS A 752 -13.94 59.57 9.26
C LYS A 752 -13.83 59.39 10.80
N LYS A 753 -12.60 58.98 11.16
CA LYS A 753 -11.70 59.38 12.29
C LYS A 753 -11.63 58.53 13.58
N ASP A 754 -10.37 58.20 13.87
CA ASP A 754 -9.65 58.19 15.16
C ASP A 754 -9.85 57.09 16.23
N ASN A 755 -8.72 56.38 16.45
CA ASN A 755 -7.99 56.12 17.71
C ASN A 755 -8.55 55.29 18.89
N ARG A 756 -7.62 54.41 19.34
CA ARG A 756 -7.30 53.96 20.72
C ARG A 756 -8.13 52.86 21.42
N ALA A 757 -7.43 51.72 21.60
CA ALA A 757 -7.20 50.97 22.84
C ALA A 757 -8.32 50.77 23.89
N LYS A 758 -8.66 49.50 24.19
CA LYS A 758 -8.40 48.81 25.48
C LYS A 758 -9.08 47.43 25.61
N HIS A 759 -8.32 46.51 26.20
CA HIS A 759 -8.61 45.31 27.03
C HIS A 759 -10.01 44.69 27.20
N SER A 760 -9.94 43.35 27.33
CA SER A 760 -10.84 42.38 28.02
C SER A 760 -12.17 42.07 27.30
N SER A 761 -12.71 40.85 27.27
CA SER A 761 -12.63 39.71 28.20
C SER A 761 -12.99 38.42 27.48
N LEU A 762 -12.41 37.31 27.93
CA LEU A 762 -12.86 35.94 27.68
C LEU A 762 -14.33 35.80 28.07
N LYS A 763 -15.17 35.27 27.17
CA LYS A 763 -16.32 34.41 27.50
C LYS A 763 -16.54 33.40 26.37
N MET A 764 -16.19 32.15 26.65
CA MET A 764 -16.66 30.98 25.91
C MET A 764 -18.19 30.91 26.00
N HIS A 765 -18.86 30.89 24.86
CA HIS A 765 -20.19 30.29 24.76
C HIS A 765 -20.16 29.18 23.72
N ALA A 766 -20.46 27.98 24.21
CA ALA A 766 -20.80 26.81 23.43
C ALA A 766 -21.99 27.13 22.52
N ALA A 767 -21.82 26.93 21.21
CA ALA A 767 -22.91 26.97 20.25
C ALA A 767 -23.16 25.55 19.75
N THR A 768 -24.16 24.93 20.36
CA THR A 768 -24.89 23.75 19.87
C THR A 768 -25.53 24.12 18.54
N PHE A 769 -25.02 23.61 17.41
CA PHE A 769 -25.71 23.74 16.12
C PHE A 769 -26.52 22.48 15.84
N ALA A 770 -27.83 22.60 16.06
CA ALA A 770 -28.83 21.70 15.55
C ALA A 770 -28.91 21.87 14.01
N ALA A 771 -28.74 20.76 13.29
CA ALA A 771 -29.01 20.72 11.86
C ALA A 771 -30.53 20.74 11.63
N ILE A 772 -31.05 21.85 11.10
CA ILE A 772 -32.40 21.94 10.56
C ILE A 772 -32.38 21.26 9.19
N SER A 773 -32.99 20.08 9.12
CA SER A 773 -33.43 19.45 7.88
C SER A 773 -34.78 20.07 7.49
N THR A 774 -34.81 20.80 6.38
CA THR A 774 -36.07 21.22 5.74
C THR A 774 -36.12 20.69 4.32
N THR A 775 -36.70 19.50 4.22
CA THR A 775 -37.23 18.92 2.99
C THR A 775 -38.50 19.70 2.59
N ILE A 776 -38.52 20.32 1.42
CA ILE A 776 -39.76 20.80 0.80
C ILE A 776 -40.12 19.84 -0.33
N ALA A 777 -41.16 19.04 -0.07
CA ALA A 777 -41.89 18.26 -1.05
C ALA A 777 -43.09 19.08 -1.56
N VAL A 778 -43.39 18.96 -2.85
CA VAL A 778 -44.65 19.42 -3.47
C VAL A 778 -45.12 18.30 -4.43
N PRO A 779 -46.43 18.03 -4.53
CA PRO A 779 -46.97 16.67 -4.64
C PRO A 779 -47.35 16.28 -6.08
N LEU A 780 -47.39 14.97 -6.33
CA LEU A 780 -48.14 14.39 -7.44
C LEU A 780 -49.41 13.74 -6.87
N THR A 781 -50.54 14.33 -7.21
CA THR A 781 -51.89 13.81 -6.95
C THR A 781 -52.29 12.74 -7.98
N ASP A 782 -52.91 11.69 -7.44
CA ASP A 782 -53.96 10.81 -7.99
C ASP A 782 -53.72 9.99 -9.26
N PHE A 783 -53.70 8.66 -9.09
CA PHE A 783 -54.82 7.80 -9.54
C PHE A 783 -54.85 6.52 -8.69
N GLY A 784 -55.87 6.42 -7.83
CA GLY A 784 -56.15 5.20 -7.08
C GLY A 784 -56.77 4.08 -7.92
N LYS A 785 -56.56 2.83 -7.49
CA LYS A 785 -57.64 1.97 -6.96
C LYS A 785 -57.09 0.60 -6.51
N LYS A 786 -57.21 0.40 -5.19
CA LYS A 786 -57.58 -0.80 -4.43
C LYS A 786 -57.49 -2.18 -5.12
N ARG A 787 -56.82 -3.11 -4.43
CA ARG A 787 -57.46 -4.31 -3.86
C ARG A 787 -56.64 -4.86 -2.67
N GLU A 788 -57.32 -4.96 -1.52
CA GLU A 788 -56.96 -5.76 -0.35
C GLU A 788 -56.98 -7.26 -0.72
N PHE A 789 -56.16 -8.08 -0.07
CA PHE A 789 -56.60 -9.00 1.00
C PHE A 789 -55.40 -9.81 1.54
N ASP A 790 -55.39 -9.88 2.88
CA ASP A 790 -54.65 -10.72 3.85
C ASP A 790 -53.12 -10.66 3.94
#